data_AF-A0A329SJ17-F1
#
_entry.id   AF-A0A329SJ17-F1
#
_cell.length_a   1.000
_cell.length_b   1.000
_cell.length_c   1.000
_cell.angle_alpha   90.00
_cell.angle_beta   90.00
_cell.angle_gamma   90.00
#
_symmetry.space_group_name_H-M   'P 1'
#
loop_
_entity.id
_entity.type
_entity.pdbx_description
1 polymer ?
#
loop_
_entity_poly.entity_id
_entity_poly.type
_entity_poly.pdbx_seq_one_letter_code
_entity_poly.pdbx_strand_id
1 'polypeptide(L)'
;MMWTCTACEFAANEDGQEACVACGSERPEEEEQQQETDAESAQATEENDDSVPEVVVIELPAKEKLGVKLMPPKDGVIDHGLAIDNINNPLLENKVQAGDLIVAIGGQNVDGMGFSDAIDLIRKMPRPLAISFEIDEVRRQEVVREKYQQNKDDDLDKELTTYAVVFDNGPMGLNLEEAVRYGIDGAVVRALKGQAKTSGMITVGDIVYKVNETDVLCMPYLEVMNVLRNATAPKTLQFVPKDKLADVQRVNSRHSESFRLRESTSHVKQKLMNNPRLVKDDGNDGDDNQSIAQLILDNQAATIKKGRMYKQGRVMRNWKSRYFVLSVSKVEYFKSPSSTTSRGEMSFLNHRCTVRSLPGTGDVVCRSPNVTAEYLLEIRVDDRRMVMACTSESDKKGWMDAVKLAIDASKTVNRTQSPGESLREAKALRTQRTESLSMDGTFLERNAGGRLSQFNYEAFSTPVVHVGVLSATNLTKSGSSVNALCEVTVGAETFKTSVVKNQRSPVWKQDNSASFEAPSDEMVVEIRIFDEHLFRATELIATLSIPLKSLPNMQKTTKKYPLALGSRSAGAVLTLSLEYVNKQKAYEEDQERGRLGDDLNSNGMMNERDEMVKIKAEAQMAADEATHHAARAQEEAHMLLEQSRQKAEAAMAAAREEQREGKAAVEKAMAEAARAKEEAEKQLAEAKRAQEEAQKLIEANRRIQESDVQGPSIYAVYRKMIQDGQSNEDVKKKMQE
;
A
#
# COMPACT_ATOMS: atom_id res chain seq x y z
N MET A 1 3.95 26.05 57.74
CA MET A 1 3.24 24.90 58.33
C MET A 1 3.92 24.63 59.69
N MET A 2 3.30 23.88 60.61
CA MET A 2 3.90 23.56 61.91
C MET A 2 4.28 22.08 61.94
N TRP A 3 5.44 21.74 62.53
CA TRP A 3 5.92 20.36 62.62
C TRP A 3 5.96 19.87 64.06
N THR A 4 5.58 18.60 64.24
CA THR A 4 5.61 17.89 65.53
C THR A 4 6.96 17.27 65.79
N CYS A 5 7.54 17.55 66.95
CA CYS A 5 8.80 16.93 67.37
C CYS A 5 8.58 15.44 67.70
N THR A 6 9.38 14.56 67.11
CA THR A 6 9.30 13.10 67.34
C THR A 6 9.84 12.65 68.70
N ALA A 7 10.59 13.51 69.40
CA ALA A 7 11.18 13.19 70.70
C ALA A 7 10.28 13.56 71.90
N CYS A 8 9.45 14.60 71.79
CA CYS A 8 8.61 15.08 72.89
C CYS A 8 7.16 15.39 72.50
N GLU A 9 6.77 15.11 71.25
CA GLU A 9 5.42 15.28 70.69
C GLU A 9 4.88 16.72 70.72
N PHE A 10 5.74 17.71 70.94
CA PHE A 10 5.36 19.12 70.89
C PHE A 10 5.05 19.55 69.45
N ALA A 11 3.85 20.10 69.23
CA ALA A 11 3.22 20.24 67.90
C ALA A 11 3.21 21.66 67.31
N ALA A 12 3.82 22.63 67.98
CA ALA A 12 3.75 24.04 67.61
C ALA A 12 5.09 24.62 67.14
N ASN A 13 6.02 23.78 66.62
CA ASN A 13 7.26 24.28 66.04
C ASN A 13 6.99 24.82 64.62
N GLU A 14 7.48 26.01 64.31
CA GLU A 14 7.25 26.64 63.01
C GLU A 14 8.16 26.05 61.93
N ASP A 15 7.68 25.94 60.68
CA ASP A 15 8.52 25.52 59.56
C ASP A 15 9.64 26.52 59.29
N GLY A 16 10.87 26.04 59.39
CA GLY A 16 12.10 26.84 59.34
C GLY A 16 12.93 26.77 60.63
N GLN A 17 12.39 26.22 61.72
CA GLN A 17 13.16 25.93 62.93
C GLN A 17 13.82 24.54 62.85
N GLU A 18 15.15 24.52 62.96
CA GLU A 18 16.00 23.32 62.91
C GLU A 18 15.95 22.50 64.21
N ALA A 19 15.51 23.08 65.33
CA ALA A 19 15.37 22.38 66.61
C ALA A 19 14.04 22.68 67.29
N CYS A 20 13.52 21.69 68.03
CA CYS A 20 12.27 21.79 68.77
C CYS A 20 12.39 22.79 69.93
N VAL A 21 11.44 23.72 70.02
CA VAL A 21 11.44 24.79 71.05
C VAL A 21 11.27 24.24 72.46
N ALA A 22 10.60 23.10 72.63
CA ALA A 22 10.29 22.53 73.93
C ALA A 22 11.42 21.69 74.54
N CYS A 23 12.21 21.00 73.72
CA CYS A 23 13.21 20.04 74.19
C CYS A 23 14.60 20.19 73.55
N GLY A 24 14.76 21.11 72.59
CA GLY A 24 16.02 21.38 71.91
C GLY A 24 16.48 20.29 70.94
N SER A 25 15.66 19.27 70.67
CA SER A 25 15.99 18.18 69.74
C SER A 25 15.96 18.66 68.30
N GLU A 26 17.01 18.36 67.54
CA GLU A 26 17.15 18.73 66.13
C GLU A 26 16.16 17.95 65.23
N ARG A 27 15.70 18.61 64.17
CA ARG A 27 14.81 18.05 63.15
C ARG A 27 15.62 17.04 62.32
N PRO A 28 15.16 15.77 62.17
CA PRO A 28 15.93 14.77 61.42
C PRO A 28 16.14 15.21 59.96
N GLU A 29 17.39 15.26 59.52
CA GLU A 29 17.78 15.46 58.12
C GLU A 29 17.70 14.12 57.36
N GLU A 30 16.97 14.10 56.24
CA GLU A 30 16.98 12.95 55.32
C GLU A 30 18.24 13.03 54.45
N GLU A 31 19.33 12.32 54.84
CA GLU A 31 20.60 12.29 54.12
C GLU A 31 20.69 11.18 53.05
N GLU A 32 21.08 11.60 51.85
CA GLU A 32 21.72 10.83 50.77
C GLU A 32 23.17 10.46 51.13
N GLN A 33 23.64 9.22 50.89
CA GLN A 33 25.07 8.86 50.88
C GLN A 33 25.43 7.84 49.77
N GLN A 34 26.62 8.03 49.17
CA GLN A 34 27.18 7.40 47.94
C GLN A 34 28.56 6.72 48.18
N GLN A 35 28.93 5.79 47.25
CA GLN A 35 30.27 5.25 46.85
C GLN A 35 30.84 4.02 47.62
N GLU A 36 31.46 2.98 47.02
CA GLU A 36 31.83 2.59 45.64
C GLU A 36 32.32 1.10 45.64
N THR A 37 31.96 0.29 44.61
CA THR A 37 32.80 -0.63 43.78
C THR A 37 31.98 -1.79 43.19
N ASP A 38 31.92 -1.78 41.86
CA ASP A 38 31.76 -2.88 40.88
C ASP A 38 30.49 -3.75 40.81
N ALA A 39 29.81 -3.54 39.67
CA ALA A 39 28.95 -4.43 38.88
C ALA A 39 27.47 -4.64 39.26
N GLU A 40 26.63 -4.68 38.21
CA GLU A 40 25.26 -5.22 38.10
C GLU A 40 24.05 -4.24 38.23
N SER A 41 23.76 -3.63 37.08
CA SER A 41 22.46 -3.49 36.40
C SER A 41 21.12 -3.58 37.18
N ALA A 42 20.48 -2.40 37.29
CA ALA A 42 19.08 -2.06 36.98
C ALA A 42 17.94 -3.04 37.35
N GLN A 43 17.13 -2.68 38.35
CA GLN A 43 15.71 -3.03 38.44
C GLN A 43 14.89 -1.77 38.78
N ALA A 44 14.07 -1.35 37.82
CA ALA A 44 12.95 -0.44 38.03
C ALA A 44 11.69 -1.31 38.20
N THR A 45 10.92 -0.98 39.23
CA THR A 45 9.72 -1.65 39.71
C THR A 45 8.67 -1.90 38.63
N GLU A 46 8.28 -3.17 38.52
CA GLU A 46 7.23 -3.71 37.68
C GLU A 46 5.83 -3.35 38.24
N GLU A 47 5.00 -2.75 37.40
CA GLU A 47 3.55 -2.85 37.53
C GLU A 47 3.18 -4.26 37.06
N ASN A 48 2.71 -5.12 37.98
CA ASN A 48 2.22 -6.46 37.65
C ASN A 48 0.95 -6.35 36.80
N ASP A 49 1.11 -6.41 35.47
CA ASP A 49 0.08 -6.83 34.54
C ASP A 49 0.04 -8.37 34.57
N ASP A 50 -0.97 -8.94 35.23
CA ASP A 50 -1.13 -10.37 35.45
C ASP A 50 -1.68 -11.04 34.18
N SER A 51 -0.97 -10.90 33.05
CA SER A 51 -1.33 -11.55 31.78
C SER A 51 -0.99 -13.03 31.85
N VAL A 52 -1.99 -13.86 32.19
CA VAL A 52 -1.85 -15.32 32.23
C VAL A 52 -1.50 -15.86 30.82
N PRO A 53 -0.47 -16.71 30.67
CA PRO A 53 -0.09 -17.25 29.36
C PRO A 53 -1.22 -18.10 28.75
N GLU A 54 -1.56 -17.82 27.49
CA GLU A 54 -2.62 -18.51 26.75
C GLU A 54 -2.06 -19.67 25.93
N VAL A 55 -2.67 -20.87 26.03
CA VAL A 55 -2.24 -22.04 25.25
C VAL A 55 -3.13 -22.23 24.02
N VAL A 56 -2.56 -22.07 22.82
CA VAL A 56 -3.24 -22.25 21.53
C VAL A 56 -2.81 -23.55 20.87
N VAL A 57 -3.77 -24.40 20.50
CA VAL A 57 -3.53 -25.65 19.78
C VAL A 57 -3.74 -25.46 18.28
N ILE A 58 -2.73 -25.77 17.47
CA ILE A 58 -2.78 -25.67 16.00
C ILE A 58 -2.54 -27.05 15.39
N GLU A 59 -3.45 -27.48 14.52
CA GLU A 59 -3.34 -28.73 13.77
C GLU A 59 -2.67 -28.52 12.41
N LEU A 60 -1.58 -29.24 12.17
CA LEU A 60 -0.86 -29.19 10.89
C LEU A 60 -1.35 -30.31 9.96
N PRO A 61 -1.90 -29.99 8.78
CA PRO A 61 -2.45 -30.97 7.85
C PRO A 61 -1.38 -31.85 7.19
N ALA A 62 -1.84 -32.88 6.47
CA ALA A 62 -0.97 -33.82 5.78
C ALA A 62 -0.14 -33.10 4.68
N LYS A 63 1.18 -33.34 4.67
CA LYS A 63 2.22 -32.81 3.73
C LYS A 63 2.81 -31.43 4.01
N GLU A 64 2.37 -30.70 5.03
CA GLU A 64 2.94 -29.37 5.34
C GLU A 64 4.05 -29.42 6.40
N LYS A 65 5.18 -28.76 6.14
CA LYS A 65 6.26 -28.67 7.14
C LYS A 65 5.85 -27.69 8.25
N LEU A 66 6.35 -27.90 9.47
CA LEU A 66 6.11 -26.99 10.60
C LEU A 66 6.51 -25.55 10.25
N GLY A 67 7.64 -25.38 9.55
CA GLY A 67 8.09 -24.10 9.02
C GLY A 67 8.45 -23.07 10.09
N VAL A 68 8.82 -23.49 11.31
CA VAL A 68 9.37 -22.62 12.35
C VAL A 68 10.84 -22.94 12.57
N LYS A 69 11.63 -21.91 12.91
CA LYS A 69 13.01 -22.03 13.36
C LYS A 69 13.00 -22.09 14.89
N LEU A 70 13.39 -23.24 15.42
CA LEU A 70 13.44 -23.51 16.86
C LEU A 70 14.84 -23.26 17.40
N MET A 71 14.92 -22.68 18.59
CA MET A 71 16.19 -22.51 19.30
C MET A 71 16.53 -23.79 20.08
N PRO A 72 17.74 -24.34 19.92
CA PRO A 72 18.18 -25.45 20.76
C PRO A 72 18.35 -24.97 22.21
N PRO A 73 17.86 -25.74 23.21
CA PRO A 73 18.13 -25.47 24.61
C PRO A 73 19.63 -25.52 24.92
N LYS A 74 20.10 -24.68 25.85
CA LYS A 74 21.52 -24.57 26.20
C LYS A 74 22.10 -25.90 26.71
N ASP A 75 21.33 -26.65 27.49
CA ASP A 75 21.74 -27.92 28.09
C ASP A 75 21.27 -29.16 27.29
N GLY A 76 20.68 -28.95 26.10
CA GLY A 76 20.15 -30.01 25.25
C GLY A 76 18.82 -30.63 25.73
N VAL A 77 18.38 -30.31 26.94
CA VAL A 77 17.06 -30.65 27.51
C VAL A 77 16.16 -29.41 27.46
N ILE A 78 14.90 -29.60 27.10
CA ILE A 78 13.91 -28.54 27.00
C ILE A 78 13.44 -28.18 28.41
N ASP A 79 13.51 -26.90 28.73
CA ASP A 79 13.01 -26.32 29.98
C ASP A 79 11.69 -25.61 29.67
N HIS A 80 10.58 -26.17 30.15
CA HIS A 80 9.19 -25.73 29.93
C HIS A 80 8.67 -25.81 28.48
N GLY A 81 9.41 -25.27 27.50
CA GLY A 81 8.99 -25.31 26.09
C GLY A 81 10.07 -24.93 25.09
N LEU A 82 9.82 -25.21 23.81
CA LEU A 82 10.75 -24.90 22.71
C LEU A 82 10.50 -23.49 22.16
N ALA A 83 11.50 -22.61 22.29
CA ALA A 83 11.40 -21.24 21.83
C ALA A 83 11.45 -21.09 20.31
N ILE A 84 10.56 -20.23 19.80
CA ILE A 84 10.42 -19.91 18.38
C ILE A 84 11.21 -18.63 18.07
N ASP A 85 12.18 -18.73 17.16
CA ASP A 85 12.99 -17.58 16.71
C ASP A 85 12.42 -16.93 15.45
N ASN A 86 11.96 -17.75 14.50
CA ASN A 86 11.43 -17.27 13.23
C ASN A 86 10.35 -18.20 12.66
N ILE A 87 9.40 -17.64 11.93
CA ILE A 87 8.25 -18.34 11.37
C ILE A 87 8.25 -18.15 9.86
N ASN A 88 8.21 -19.28 9.15
CA ASN A 88 8.20 -19.39 7.69
C ASN A 88 7.11 -20.40 7.28
N ASN A 89 5.93 -20.26 7.88
CA ASN A 89 4.73 -21.05 7.58
C ASN A 89 3.49 -20.14 7.59
N PRO A 90 2.79 -19.99 6.45
CA PRO A 90 1.56 -19.18 6.36
C PRO A 90 0.44 -19.62 7.31
N LEU A 91 0.39 -20.89 7.73
CA LEU A 91 -0.62 -21.36 8.68
C LEU A 91 -0.42 -20.85 10.11
N LEU A 92 0.81 -20.45 10.44
CA LEU A 92 1.20 -19.91 11.75
C LEU A 92 1.30 -18.38 11.73
N GLU A 93 1.21 -17.77 10.54
CA GLU A 93 1.22 -16.32 10.33
C GLU A 93 0.00 -15.68 11.01
N ASN A 94 0.25 -14.65 11.84
CA ASN A 94 -0.72 -13.98 12.72
C ASN A 94 -1.27 -14.80 13.91
N LYS A 95 -0.86 -16.07 14.09
CA LYS A 95 -1.29 -16.90 15.24
C LYS A 95 -0.18 -17.12 16.27
N VAL A 96 1.06 -17.21 15.81
CA VAL A 96 2.25 -17.43 16.63
C VAL A 96 3.32 -16.44 16.18
N GLN A 97 4.19 -16.00 17.09
CA GLN A 97 5.27 -15.05 16.82
C GLN A 97 6.61 -15.51 17.44
N ALA A 98 7.69 -14.82 17.09
CA ALA A 98 8.99 -15.06 17.72
C ALA A 98 8.92 -14.69 19.21
N GLY A 99 9.32 -15.61 20.09
CA GLY A 99 9.17 -15.49 21.54
C GLY A 99 8.12 -16.43 22.16
N ASP A 100 7.21 -16.99 21.36
CA ASP A 100 6.27 -18.00 21.83
C ASP A 100 6.96 -19.36 22.04
N LEU A 101 6.41 -20.20 22.93
CA LEU A 101 6.95 -21.53 23.23
C LEU A 101 6.06 -22.65 22.70
N ILE A 102 6.67 -23.73 22.21
CA ILE A 102 5.95 -24.99 22.01
C ILE A 102 6.02 -25.78 23.31
N VAL A 103 4.86 -26.07 23.89
CA VAL A 103 4.74 -26.82 25.17
C VAL A 103 4.27 -28.26 24.98
N ALA A 104 3.59 -28.57 23.87
CA ALA A 104 3.23 -29.96 23.56
C ALA A 104 3.17 -30.26 22.05
N ILE A 105 3.53 -31.49 21.69
CA ILE A 105 3.58 -31.98 20.32
C ILE A 105 2.80 -33.30 20.25
N GLY A 106 1.71 -33.33 19.50
CA GLY A 106 0.81 -34.47 19.41
C GLY A 106 0.20 -34.89 20.76
N GLY A 107 0.01 -33.92 21.68
CA GLY A 107 -0.47 -34.16 23.03
C GLY A 107 0.59 -34.65 24.04
N GLN A 108 1.85 -34.79 23.63
CA GLN A 108 2.97 -35.08 24.54
C GLN A 108 3.64 -33.77 24.97
N ASN A 109 3.77 -33.57 26.28
CA ASN A 109 4.50 -32.44 26.84
C ASN A 109 5.98 -32.54 26.45
N VAL A 110 6.57 -31.42 26.02
CA VAL A 110 7.99 -31.36 25.65
C VAL A 110 8.91 -30.94 26.80
N ASP A 111 8.35 -30.53 27.93
CA ASP A 111 9.10 -30.21 29.13
C ASP A 111 9.92 -31.41 29.63
N GLY A 112 11.21 -31.19 29.91
CA GLY A 112 12.16 -32.22 30.31
C GLY A 112 12.59 -33.18 29.19
N MET A 113 12.14 -32.97 27.96
CA MET A 113 12.51 -33.81 26.81
C MET A 113 13.83 -33.36 26.17
N GLY A 114 14.60 -34.29 25.63
CA GLY A 114 15.78 -33.96 24.83
C GLY A 114 15.39 -33.25 23.52
N PHE A 115 16.15 -32.22 23.12
CA PHE A 115 15.87 -31.46 21.89
C PHE A 115 15.73 -32.36 20.65
N SER A 116 16.62 -33.35 20.53
CA SER A 116 16.58 -34.33 19.44
C SER A 116 15.30 -35.16 19.45
N ASP A 117 14.81 -35.55 20.63
CA ASP A 117 13.61 -36.38 20.78
C ASP A 117 12.35 -35.58 20.41
N ALA A 118 12.30 -34.30 20.78
CA ALA A 118 11.21 -33.40 20.39
C ALA A 118 11.17 -33.15 18.87
N ILE A 119 12.34 -32.97 18.23
CA ILE A 119 12.44 -32.86 16.77
C ILE A 119 12.00 -34.17 16.09
N ASP A 120 12.35 -35.32 16.67
CA ASP A 120 11.94 -36.62 16.18
C ASP A 120 10.43 -36.85 16.32
N LEU A 121 9.80 -36.36 17.39
CA LEU A 121 8.35 -36.33 17.57
C LEU A 121 7.65 -35.54 16.46
N ILE A 122 8.16 -34.35 16.11
CA ILE A 122 7.63 -33.54 14.98
C ILE A 122 7.72 -34.30 13.65
N ARG A 123 8.76 -35.11 13.46
CA ARG A 123 9.02 -35.83 12.21
C ARG A 123 8.27 -37.16 12.10
N LYS A 124 8.12 -37.90 13.20
CA LYS A 124 7.62 -39.29 13.22
C LYS A 124 6.12 -39.40 13.51
N MET A 125 5.51 -38.40 14.13
CA MET A 125 4.08 -38.45 14.47
C MET A 125 3.18 -38.39 13.22
N PRO A 126 2.06 -39.16 13.20
CA PRO A 126 1.11 -39.13 12.10
C PRO A 126 0.42 -37.76 12.01
N ARG A 127 0.13 -37.31 10.78
CA ARG A 127 -0.61 -36.07 10.53
C ARG A 127 -2.11 -36.36 10.44
N PRO A 128 -3.00 -35.46 10.89
CA PRO A 128 -2.74 -34.10 11.34
C PRO A 128 -2.01 -34.04 12.69
N LEU A 129 -1.00 -33.17 12.78
CA LEU A 129 -0.17 -33.03 13.99
C LEU A 129 -0.63 -31.82 14.78
N ALA A 130 -1.24 -32.04 15.94
CA ALA A 130 -1.59 -30.98 16.88
C ALA A 130 -0.34 -30.50 17.63
N ILE A 131 -0.09 -29.20 17.63
CA ILE A 131 1.00 -28.56 18.39
C ILE A 131 0.41 -27.49 19.28
N SER A 132 0.75 -27.52 20.57
CA SER A 132 0.30 -26.55 21.56
C SER A 132 1.37 -25.50 21.76
N PHE A 133 1.01 -24.24 21.52
CA PHE A 133 1.84 -23.07 21.67
C PHE A 133 1.40 -22.30 22.91
N GLU A 134 2.34 -21.93 23.77
CA GLU A 134 2.12 -21.00 24.87
C GLU A 134 2.47 -19.59 24.39
N ILE A 135 1.46 -18.71 24.41
CA ILE A 135 1.53 -17.32 24.02
C ILE A 135 1.63 -16.48 25.29
N ASP A 136 2.70 -15.71 25.38
CA ASP A 136 2.97 -14.83 26.52
C ASP A 136 3.44 -13.47 25.99
N GLU A 137 2.63 -12.43 26.25
CA GLU A 137 2.90 -11.07 25.77
C GLU A 137 4.13 -10.45 26.44
N VAL A 138 4.38 -10.78 27.71
CA VAL A 138 5.56 -10.29 28.45
C VAL A 138 6.82 -10.87 27.81
N ARG A 139 6.82 -12.18 27.52
CA ARG A 139 7.93 -12.87 26.87
C ARG A 139 8.20 -12.37 25.45
N ARG A 140 7.14 -12.04 24.69
CA ARG A 140 7.28 -11.39 23.37
C ARG A 140 7.97 -10.03 23.49
N GLN A 141 7.58 -9.23 24.48
CA GLN A 141 8.18 -7.91 24.70
C GLN A 141 9.64 -8.01 25.17
N GLU A 142 9.97 -8.99 26.02
CA GLU A 142 11.34 -9.27 26.44
C GLU A 142 12.24 -9.67 25.27
N VAL A 143 11.80 -10.59 24.40
CA VAL A 143 12.60 -10.99 23.22
C VAL A 143 12.80 -9.82 22.25
N VAL A 144 11.82 -8.92 22.11
CA VAL A 144 11.98 -7.70 21.32
C VAL A 144 12.98 -6.75 21.99
N ARG A 145 12.91 -6.61 23.32
CA ARG A 145 13.83 -5.77 24.11
C ARG A 145 15.26 -6.32 24.11
N GLU A 146 15.44 -7.62 24.25
CA GLU A 146 16.72 -8.33 24.12
C GLU A 146 17.28 -8.22 22.70
N LYS A 147 16.45 -8.34 21.64
CA LYS A 147 16.90 -8.09 20.26
C LYS A 147 17.33 -6.63 20.06
N TYR A 148 16.64 -5.67 20.69
CA TYR A 148 17.03 -4.26 20.69
C TYR A 148 18.29 -3.97 21.52
N GLN A 149 18.52 -4.69 22.62
CA GLN A 149 19.70 -4.56 23.48
C GLN A 149 20.92 -5.31 22.93
N GLN A 150 20.76 -6.51 22.37
CA GLN A 150 21.80 -7.21 21.60
C GLN A 150 22.26 -6.39 20.40
N ASN A 151 21.37 -5.64 19.74
CA ASN A 151 21.75 -4.72 18.67
C ASN A 151 22.51 -3.48 19.18
N LYS A 152 22.51 -3.22 20.50
CA LYS A 152 23.21 -2.09 21.14
C LYS A 152 24.54 -2.52 21.78
N ASP A 153 24.65 -3.79 22.19
CA ASP A 153 25.88 -4.40 22.74
C ASP A 153 26.77 -5.07 21.69
N ASP A 154 26.28 -5.40 20.48
CA ASP A 154 27.09 -5.87 19.33
C ASP A 154 27.78 -4.71 18.57
N ASP A 155 27.69 -3.48 19.11
CA ASP A 155 28.23 -2.22 18.55
C ASP A 155 29.49 -1.72 19.30
N LEU A 156 30.02 -2.50 20.26
CA LEU A 156 31.29 -2.26 20.95
C LEU A 156 32.20 -3.50 20.81
N ASP A 157 33.34 -3.32 20.14
CA ASP A 157 34.50 -4.24 20.01
C ASP A 157 34.52 -5.32 18.91
N LYS A 158 34.46 -4.86 17.65
CA LYS A 158 35.45 -5.28 16.64
C LYS A 158 35.78 -4.12 15.70
N GLU A 159 36.65 -3.21 16.15
CA GLU A 159 37.34 -2.31 15.23
C GLU A 159 38.02 -3.16 14.15
N LEU A 160 37.63 -2.96 12.90
CA LEU A 160 38.40 -3.46 11.76
C LEU A 160 39.84 -2.97 11.95
N THR A 161 40.79 -3.90 12.14
CA THR A 161 42.21 -3.54 12.25
C THR A 161 42.62 -2.81 10.98
N THR A 162 42.93 -1.52 11.11
CA THR A 162 43.26 -0.63 9.99
C THR A 162 44.64 -0.02 10.21
N TYR A 163 45.25 0.43 9.13
CA TYR A 163 46.49 1.21 9.20
C TYR A 163 46.39 2.42 8.28
N ALA A 164 46.97 3.55 8.70
CA ALA A 164 46.89 4.83 8.00
C ALA A 164 48.19 5.13 7.23
N VAL A 165 48.07 5.67 6.02
CA VAL A 165 49.18 6.16 5.21
C VAL A 165 48.89 7.59 4.76
N VAL A 166 49.85 8.48 5.00
CA VAL A 166 49.75 9.90 4.62
C VAL A 166 50.47 10.13 3.30
N PHE A 167 49.80 10.80 2.37
CA PHE A 167 50.34 11.18 1.07
C PHE A 167 50.53 12.69 0.98
N ASP A 168 51.74 13.09 0.57
CA ASP A 168 52.10 14.48 0.33
C ASP A 168 51.58 14.99 -1.03
N ASN A 169 51.77 16.29 -1.29
CA ASN A 169 51.35 16.93 -2.53
C ASN A 169 51.92 16.23 -3.77
N GLY A 170 51.05 15.61 -4.58
CA GLY A 170 51.41 14.93 -5.82
C GLY A 170 50.55 13.70 -6.11
N PRO A 171 50.81 12.96 -7.20
CA PRO A 171 50.08 11.74 -7.50
C PRO A 171 50.42 10.65 -6.48
N MET A 172 49.43 10.19 -5.72
CA MET A 172 49.56 9.11 -4.73
C MET A 172 50.07 7.81 -5.38
N GLY A 173 49.72 7.58 -6.65
CA GLY A 173 50.13 6.40 -7.40
C GLY A 173 49.40 5.10 -7.00
N LEU A 174 48.25 5.23 -6.34
CA LEU A 174 47.32 4.13 -6.09
C LEU A 174 46.48 3.85 -7.33
N ASN A 175 46.42 2.60 -7.75
CA ASN A 175 45.44 2.12 -8.72
C ASN A 175 44.39 1.28 -7.99
N LEU A 176 43.19 1.83 -7.87
CA LEU A 176 42.08 1.21 -7.15
C LEU A 176 41.12 0.54 -8.12
N GLU A 177 40.57 -0.61 -7.74
CA GLU A 177 39.51 -1.30 -8.47
C GLU A 177 38.25 -1.45 -7.64
N GLU A 178 37.14 -1.62 -8.35
CA GLU A 178 35.83 -1.87 -7.74
C GLU A 178 35.82 -3.22 -7.03
N ALA A 179 35.42 -3.18 -5.75
CA ALA A 179 35.53 -4.31 -4.84
C ALA A 179 34.37 -5.32 -4.96
N VAL A 180 33.42 -5.09 -5.88
CA VAL A 180 32.25 -5.96 -6.12
C VAL A 180 32.65 -7.41 -6.43
N ARG A 181 33.80 -7.61 -7.09
CA ARG A 181 34.34 -8.97 -7.35
C ARG A 181 34.67 -9.75 -6.09
N TYR A 182 34.86 -9.05 -4.98
CA TYR A 182 35.16 -9.60 -3.65
C TYR A 182 33.92 -9.58 -2.75
N GLY A 183 32.71 -9.36 -3.28
CA GLY A 183 31.46 -9.38 -2.52
C GLY A 183 31.30 -8.21 -1.54
N ILE A 184 32.03 -7.11 -1.75
CA ILE A 184 31.99 -5.90 -0.93
C ILE A 184 31.80 -4.65 -1.79
N ASP A 185 31.07 -3.67 -1.27
CA ASP A 185 31.00 -2.34 -1.85
C ASP A 185 32.19 -1.50 -1.37
N GLY A 186 32.93 -0.89 -2.28
CA GLY A 186 34.12 -0.10 -1.96
C GLY A 186 35.23 -0.15 -3.01
N ALA A 187 36.45 0.19 -2.58
CA ALA A 187 37.63 0.23 -3.43
C ALA A 187 38.76 -0.65 -2.87
N VAL A 188 39.38 -1.44 -3.73
CA VAL A 188 40.51 -2.33 -3.40
C VAL A 188 41.76 -1.90 -4.17
N VAL A 189 42.92 -2.01 -3.54
CA VAL A 189 44.22 -1.70 -4.16
C VAL A 189 44.57 -2.77 -5.19
N ARG A 190 44.55 -2.40 -6.47
CA ARG A 190 44.92 -3.28 -7.59
C ARG A 190 46.40 -3.21 -7.95
N ALA A 191 46.99 -2.00 -7.89
CA ALA A 191 48.40 -1.81 -8.20
C ALA A 191 48.97 -0.54 -7.55
N LEU A 192 50.29 -0.54 -7.33
CA LEU A 192 51.02 0.54 -6.66
C LEU A 192 52.09 1.14 -7.58
N LYS A 193 52.14 2.46 -7.64
CA LYS A 193 53.12 3.28 -8.36
C LYS A 193 53.48 4.50 -7.52
N GLY A 194 54.52 5.23 -7.90
CA GLY A 194 54.87 6.51 -7.27
C GLY A 194 54.99 6.43 -5.74
N GLN A 195 54.43 7.41 -5.04
CA GLN A 195 54.51 7.55 -3.58
C GLN A 195 53.98 6.30 -2.84
N ALA A 196 52.87 5.72 -3.29
CA ALA A 196 52.30 4.52 -2.66
C ALA A 196 53.25 3.32 -2.72
N LYS A 197 54.01 3.17 -3.81
CA LYS A 197 55.03 2.11 -3.92
C LYS A 197 56.25 2.41 -3.04
N THR A 198 56.67 3.67 -2.95
CA THR A 198 57.81 4.09 -2.12
C THR A 198 57.52 3.96 -0.63
N SER A 199 56.27 4.13 -0.20
CA SER A 199 55.86 4.00 1.20
C SER A 199 56.10 2.60 1.76
N GLY A 200 56.00 1.55 0.93
CA GLY A 200 56.17 0.14 1.33
C GLY A 200 55.10 -0.40 2.29
N MET A 201 54.21 0.45 2.81
CA MET A 201 53.20 0.10 3.82
C MET A 201 51.92 -0.50 3.21
N ILE A 202 51.66 -0.22 1.92
CA ILE A 202 50.42 -0.63 1.24
C ILE A 202 50.70 -1.88 0.40
N THR A 203 49.80 -2.87 0.47
CA THR A 203 49.89 -4.08 -0.34
C THR A 203 48.76 -4.16 -1.36
N VAL A 204 49.00 -4.90 -2.46
CA VAL A 204 47.96 -5.20 -3.44
C VAL A 204 46.93 -6.15 -2.81
N GLY A 205 45.67 -5.76 -2.87
CA GLY A 205 44.53 -6.43 -2.24
C GLY A 205 43.97 -5.70 -1.01
N ASP A 206 44.66 -4.67 -0.50
CA ASP A 206 44.16 -3.93 0.66
C ASP A 206 42.93 -3.09 0.33
N ILE A 207 42.03 -2.95 1.29
CA ILE A 207 40.71 -2.36 1.12
C ILE A 207 40.73 -0.94 1.69
N VAL A 208 40.23 0.04 0.96
CA VAL A 208 40.16 1.43 1.46
C VAL A 208 39.03 1.53 2.47
N TYR A 209 39.37 1.96 3.69
CA TYR A 209 38.43 2.12 4.81
C TYR A 209 38.05 3.58 5.03
N LYS A 210 39.04 4.47 5.19
CA LYS A 210 38.82 5.90 5.41
C LYS A 210 39.72 6.75 4.52
N VAL A 211 39.21 7.90 4.10
CA VAL A 211 39.95 8.93 3.39
C VAL A 211 39.81 10.24 4.18
N ASN A 212 40.89 10.68 4.80
CA ASN A 212 40.93 11.69 5.85
C ASN A 212 39.95 11.29 6.97
N GLU A 213 38.94 12.12 7.22
CA GLU A 213 37.89 11.88 8.22
C GLU A 213 36.64 11.17 7.65
N THR A 214 36.63 10.84 6.35
CA THR A 214 35.47 10.24 5.68
C THR A 214 35.59 8.73 5.60
N ASP A 215 34.66 8.00 6.22
CA ASP A 215 34.48 6.56 6.00
C ASP A 215 34.02 6.31 4.57
N VAL A 216 34.71 5.42 3.88
CA VAL A 216 34.43 5.06 2.49
C VAL A 216 34.18 3.55 2.33
N LEU A 217 34.17 2.80 3.43
CA LEU A 217 33.77 1.40 3.43
C LEU A 217 32.28 1.30 3.08
N CYS A 218 31.89 0.30 2.30
CA CYS A 218 30.51 0.10 1.85
C CYS A 218 29.94 1.20 0.92
N MET A 219 30.75 2.20 0.52
CA MET A 219 30.37 3.18 -0.50
C MET A 219 30.58 2.64 -1.92
N PRO A 220 29.72 3.01 -2.89
CA PRO A 220 29.96 2.68 -4.30
C PRO A 220 31.32 3.21 -4.78
N TYR A 221 32.04 2.43 -5.60
CA TYR A 221 33.39 2.76 -6.07
C TYR A 221 33.52 4.19 -6.65
N LEU A 222 32.49 4.66 -7.37
CA LEU A 222 32.47 6.01 -7.94
C LEU A 222 32.48 7.11 -6.87
N GLU A 223 31.84 6.89 -5.72
CA GLU A 223 31.80 7.82 -4.59
C GLU A 223 33.13 7.83 -3.85
N VAL A 224 33.71 6.66 -3.58
CA VAL A 224 35.06 6.54 -3.02
C VAL A 224 36.07 7.32 -3.86
N MET A 225 35.99 7.20 -5.19
CA MET A 225 36.84 7.95 -6.12
C MET A 225 36.55 9.47 -6.12
N ASN A 226 35.32 9.91 -5.83
CA ASN A 226 34.99 11.32 -5.65
C ASN A 226 35.58 11.87 -4.35
N VAL A 227 35.44 11.14 -3.24
CA VAL A 227 36.02 11.51 -1.94
C VAL A 227 37.54 11.64 -2.07
N LEU A 228 38.20 10.67 -2.70
CA LEU A 228 39.64 10.72 -2.97
C LEU A 228 40.07 11.92 -3.83
N ARG A 229 39.28 12.29 -4.85
CA ARG A 229 39.57 13.47 -5.69
C ARG A 229 39.43 14.78 -4.91
N ASN A 230 38.41 14.90 -4.07
CA ASN A 230 38.07 16.12 -3.35
C ASN A 230 38.79 16.27 -2.00
N ALA A 231 39.42 15.21 -1.48
CA ALA A 231 40.17 15.25 -0.23
C ALA A 231 41.27 16.32 -0.27
N THR A 232 41.38 17.12 0.78
CA THR A 232 42.44 18.12 0.93
C THR A 232 43.79 17.45 1.13
N ALA A 233 44.87 18.05 0.63
CA ALA A 233 46.22 17.57 0.88
C ALA A 233 46.76 18.15 2.21
N PRO A 234 47.58 17.39 2.97
CA PRO A 234 47.99 16.01 2.74
C PRO A 234 46.83 15.01 2.90
N LYS A 235 46.80 13.96 2.07
CA LYS A 235 45.71 12.98 2.06
C LYS A 235 46.08 11.80 2.94
N THR A 236 45.33 11.55 4.01
CA THR A 236 45.50 10.40 4.89
C THR A 236 44.54 9.31 4.49
N LEU A 237 45.00 8.15 4.06
CA LEU A 237 44.13 7.01 3.73
C LEU A 237 44.33 5.91 4.77
N GLN A 238 43.24 5.38 5.31
CA GLN A 238 43.25 4.18 6.14
C GLN A 238 42.84 2.97 5.31
N PHE A 239 43.56 1.87 5.49
CA PHE A 239 43.34 0.62 4.79
C PHE A 239 43.05 -0.51 5.77
N VAL A 240 42.14 -1.40 5.37
CA VAL A 240 41.95 -2.71 5.99
C VAL A 240 42.82 -3.72 5.23
N PRO A 241 43.68 -4.50 5.92
CA PRO A 241 44.47 -5.54 5.29
C PRO A 241 43.60 -6.57 4.57
N LYS A 242 44.06 -7.05 3.41
CA LYS A 242 43.35 -8.06 2.60
C LYS A 242 42.93 -9.32 3.36
N ASP A 243 43.67 -9.72 4.40
CA ASP A 243 43.40 -10.92 5.21
C ASP A 243 42.15 -10.77 6.09
N LYS A 244 41.61 -9.54 6.20
CA LYS A 244 40.38 -9.21 6.92
C LYS A 244 39.17 -9.04 6.01
N LEU A 245 39.25 -9.49 4.76
CA LEU A 245 38.15 -9.40 3.78
C LEU A 245 36.84 -10.04 4.29
N ALA A 246 36.91 -11.15 5.03
CA ALA A 246 35.72 -11.81 5.59
C ALA A 246 35.00 -10.94 6.64
N ASP A 247 35.74 -10.14 7.40
CA ASP A 247 35.19 -9.20 8.37
C ASP A 247 34.53 -8.02 7.64
N VAL A 248 35.16 -7.52 6.57
CA VAL A 248 34.59 -6.48 5.70
C VAL A 248 33.33 -6.95 4.96
N GLN A 249 33.29 -8.20 4.50
CA GLN A 249 32.10 -8.81 3.88
C GLN A 249 30.93 -8.88 4.85
N ARG A 250 31.19 -9.22 6.12
CA ARG A 250 30.18 -9.26 7.19
C ARG A 250 29.66 -7.86 7.51
N VAL A 251 30.55 -6.87 7.57
CA VAL A 251 30.17 -5.45 7.74
C VAL A 251 29.34 -5.00 6.54
N ASN A 252 29.73 -5.35 5.30
CA ASN A 252 28.99 -4.99 4.10
C ASN A 252 27.60 -5.62 4.04
N SER A 253 27.42 -6.86 4.49
CA SER A 253 26.09 -7.48 4.52
C SER A 253 25.15 -6.80 5.53
N ARG A 254 25.67 -6.41 6.71
CA ARG A 254 24.93 -5.61 7.72
C ARG A 254 24.60 -4.20 7.21
N HIS A 255 25.55 -3.58 6.51
CA HIS A 255 25.35 -2.28 5.89
C HIS A 255 24.41 -2.33 4.67
N SER A 256 24.36 -3.42 3.90
CA SER A 256 23.48 -3.54 2.73
C SER A 256 22.00 -3.69 3.13
N GLU A 257 21.71 -4.31 4.28
CA GLU A 257 20.35 -4.36 4.83
C GLU A 257 19.89 -3.00 5.38
N SER A 258 20.79 -2.25 6.02
CA SER A 258 20.52 -0.90 6.53
C SER A 258 20.58 0.19 5.44
N PHE A 259 21.35 0.01 4.36
CA PHE A 259 21.44 0.94 3.22
C PHE A 259 20.21 0.86 2.32
N ARG A 260 19.61 -0.33 2.11
CA ARG A 260 18.32 -0.45 1.39
C ARG A 260 17.16 0.25 2.10
N LEU A 261 17.24 0.40 3.43
CA LEU A 261 16.28 1.20 4.21
C LEU A 261 16.67 2.70 4.29
N ARG A 262 17.96 3.03 4.38
CA ARG A 262 18.46 4.42 4.53
C ARG A 262 18.60 5.22 3.22
N GLU A 263 18.65 4.58 2.06
CA GLU A 263 18.73 5.29 0.76
C GLU A 263 17.47 6.14 0.49
N SER A 264 16.38 5.89 1.22
CA SER A 264 15.14 6.67 1.13
C SER A 264 15.11 7.95 1.98
N THR A 265 16.02 8.15 2.96
CA THR A 265 15.84 9.24 3.95
C THR A 265 17.08 10.02 4.39
N SER A 266 18.32 9.58 4.12
CA SER A 266 19.52 10.24 4.70
C SER A 266 20.36 11.12 3.75
N HIS A 267 20.23 10.97 2.42
CA HIS A 267 21.09 11.70 1.47
C HIS A 267 20.75 13.19 1.28
N VAL A 268 19.65 13.67 1.88
CA VAL A 268 19.25 15.09 1.84
C VAL A 268 19.70 15.84 3.10
N LYS A 269 19.65 15.24 4.29
CA LYS A 269 19.97 15.94 5.55
C LYS A 269 21.46 16.27 5.71
N GLN A 270 22.37 15.38 5.29
CA GLN A 270 23.81 15.55 5.58
C GLN A 270 24.55 16.47 4.60
N LYS A 271 24.03 16.69 3.39
CA LYS A 271 24.57 17.68 2.43
C LYS A 271 24.15 19.13 2.70
N LEU A 272 23.12 19.33 3.53
CA LEU A 272 22.69 20.66 3.99
C LEU A 272 23.53 21.18 5.16
N MET A 273 24.20 20.31 5.92
CA MET A 273 24.92 20.72 7.13
C MET A 273 26.40 21.05 6.92
N ASN A 274 27.02 20.64 5.79
CA ASN A 274 28.45 20.89 5.53
C ASN A 274 28.69 21.55 4.17
N ASN A 275 28.45 22.86 4.08
CA ASN A 275 29.23 23.73 3.18
C ASN A 275 29.43 25.11 3.85
N PRO A 276 30.69 25.53 4.11
CA PRO A 276 30.99 26.73 4.86
C PRO A 276 31.00 27.94 3.93
N ARG A 277 29.91 28.70 3.86
CA ARG A 277 29.91 30.08 3.32
C ARG A 277 28.62 30.82 3.60
N LEU A 278 28.37 31.14 4.87
CA LEU A 278 27.50 32.28 5.21
C LEU A 278 28.17 33.07 6.32
N VAL A 279 28.55 34.29 5.96
CA VAL A 279 28.97 35.35 6.86
C VAL A 279 27.75 35.75 7.70
N LYS A 280 27.98 35.98 8.99
CA LYS A 280 27.05 36.60 9.94
C LYS A 280 26.30 37.77 9.32
N ASP A 281 24.98 37.80 9.48
CA ASP A 281 24.27 39.03 9.82
C ASP A 281 23.00 38.70 10.61
N ASP A 282 22.63 39.63 11.48
CA ASP A 282 21.87 39.44 12.71
C ASP A 282 20.34 39.37 12.54
N GLY A 283 19.71 38.54 13.37
CA GLY A 283 18.39 38.76 13.97
C GLY A 283 17.16 38.67 13.07
N ASN A 284 16.55 37.48 12.98
CA ASN A 284 15.09 37.33 12.92
C ASN A 284 14.69 35.88 13.24
N ASP A 285 14.37 35.60 14.50
CA ASP A 285 13.68 34.36 14.89
C ASP A 285 12.26 34.39 14.33
N GLY A 286 11.99 33.62 13.28
CA GLY A 286 10.65 33.47 12.73
C GLY A 286 10.57 32.69 11.42
N ASP A 287 9.94 31.52 11.50
CA ASP A 287 9.24 30.78 10.44
C ASP A 287 9.96 29.58 9.78
N ASP A 288 10.00 28.44 10.49
CA ASP A 288 10.48 27.13 10.01
C ASP A 288 9.52 26.39 9.05
N ASN A 289 8.58 27.09 8.39
CA ASN A 289 7.63 26.46 7.46
C ASN A 289 7.90 26.83 5.99
N GLN A 290 9.09 26.48 5.46
CA GLN A 290 9.29 26.48 4.01
C GLN A 290 8.48 25.35 3.36
N SER A 291 7.43 25.71 2.62
CA SER A 291 6.59 24.77 1.85
C SER A 291 7.43 23.88 0.93
N ILE A 292 7.07 22.60 0.80
CA ILE A 292 7.71 21.60 -0.08
C ILE A 292 7.87 22.14 -1.52
N ALA A 293 6.94 22.97 -1.98
CA ALA A 293 7.02 23.60 -3.29
C ALA A 293 8.17 24.60 -3.42
N GLN A 294 8.49 25.35 -2.36
CA GLN A 294 9.60 26.28 -2.31
C GLN A 294 10.93 25.52 -2.38
N LEU A 295 11.05 24.42 -1.64
CA LEU A 295 12.23 23.53 -1.68
C LEU A 295 12.46 22.93 -3.08
N ILE A 296 11.40 22.56 -3.80
CA ILE A 296 11.48 22.05 -5.18
C ILE A 296 11.93 23.15 -6.15
N LEU A 297 11.47 24.39 -5.96
CA LEU A 297 11.88 25.54 -6.76
C LEU A 297 13.35 25.89 -6.54
N ASP A 298 13.81 25.89 -5.29
CA ASP A 298 15.19 26.19 -4.90
C ASP A 298 16.16 25.11 -5.42
N ASN A 299 15.69 23.86 -5.57
CA ASN A 299 16.46 22.72 -6.07
C ASN A 299 16.12 22.32 -7.52
N GLN A 300 15.52 23.21 -8.31
CA GLN A 300 15.09 22.91 -9.67
C GLN A 300 16.18 22.33 -10.59
N ALA A 301 17.45 22.70 -10.36
CA ALA A 301 18.59 22.24 -11.15
C ALA A 301 19.18 20.90 -10.67
N ALA A 302 18.75 20.38 -9.51
CA ALA A 302 19.29 19.16 -8.92
C ALA A 302 19.10 17.98 -9.89
N THR A 303 20.20 17.27 -10.17
CA THR A 303 20.19 16.15 -11.14
C THR A 303 19.64 14.90 -10.47
N ILE A 304 18.54 14.37 -11.00
CA ILE A 304 17.92 13.11 -10.57
C ILE A 304 18.65 11.92 -11.22
N LYS A 305 18.92 11.98 -12.54
CA LYS A 305 19.58 10.89 -13.27
C LYS A 305 20.34 11.40 -14.47
N LYS A 306 21.50 10.80 -14.78
CA LYS A 306 22.29 11.10 -15.98
C LYS A 306 22.85 9.83 -16.60
N GLY A 307 22.94 9.78 -17.93
CA GLY A 307 23.40 8.58 -18.64
C GLY A 307 23.22 8.64 -20.15
N ARG A 308 23.74 7.64 -20.86
CA ARG A 308 23.64 7.57 -22.32
C ARG A 308 22.35 6.86 -22.73
N MET A 309 21.59 7.47 -23.63
CA MET A 309 20.43 6.86 -24.27
C MET A 309 20.39 7.21 -25.75
N TYR A 310 19.51 6.53 -26.50
CA TYR A 310 19.33 6.78 -27.92
C TYR A 310 18.03 7.53 -28.16
N LYS A 311 18.12 8.72 -28.75
CA LYS A 311 16.97 9.56 -29.04
C LYS A 311 16.50 9.35 -30.47
N GLN A 312 15.19 9.20 -30.67
CA GLN A 312 14.59 9.21 -31.99
C GLN A 312 14.50 10.65 -32.55
N GLY A 313 14.85 10.81 -33.83
CA GLY A 313 14.72 12.07 -34.56
C GLY A 313 13.25 12.42 -34.82
N ARG A 314 12.89 13.70 -34.67
CA ARG A 314 11.50 14.18 -34.85
C ARG A 314 11.00 14.05 -36.29
N VAL A 315 11.87 14.36 -37.26
CA VAL A 315 11.52 14.40 -38.70
C VAL A 315 11.96 13.12 -39.40
N MET A 316 13.24 12.78 -39.33
CA MET A 316 13.80 11.64 -40.08
C MET A 316 13.75 10.30 -39.35
N ARG A 317 13.09 10.19 -38.17
CA ARG A 317 13.03 9.00 -37.27
C ARG A 317 14.35 8.28 -36.96
N ASN A 318 15.50 8.80 -37.39
CA ASN A 318 16.82 8.25 -37.13
C ASN A 318 17.19 8.30 -35.65
N TRP A 319 17.87 7.27 -35.17
CA TRP A 319 18.34 7.17 -33.80
C TRP A 319 19.71 7.85 -33.61
N LYS A 320 19.87 8.59 -32.51
CA LYS A 320 21.13 9.27 -32.16
C LYS A 320 21.49 9.02 -30.71
N SER A 321 22.71 8.53 -30.46
CA SER A 321 23.26 8.44 -29.09
C SER A 321 23.46 9.85 -28.52
N ARG A 322 22.93 10.08 -27.33
CA ARG A 322 23.00 11.34 -26.58
C ARG A 322 23.22 11.06 -25.10
N TYR A 323 23.89 11.99 -24.44
CA TYR A 323 24.04 11.96 -22.98
C TYR A 323 22.91 12.78 -22.38
N PHE A 324 22.01 12.13 -21.64
CA PHE A 324 20.86 12.77 -21.01
C PHE A 324 21.20 13.15 -19.58
N VAL A 325 20.66 14.30 -19.15
CA VAL A 325 20.70 14.79 -17.78
C VAL A 325 19.27 15.18 -17.43
N LEU A 326 18.70 14.47 -16.47
CA LEU A 326 17.39 14.74 -15.91
C LEU A 326 17.58 15.49 -14.59
N SER A 327 17.08 16.72 -14.55
CA SER A 327 16.94 17.51 -13.33
C SER A 327 15.51 17.50 -12.83
N VAL A 328 15.27 18.03 -11.63
CA VAL A 328 13.94 18.16 -11.03
C VAL A 328 12.98 18.91 -11.94
N SER A 329 13.43 19.99 -12.57
CA SER A 329 12.56 20.83 -13.41
C SER A 329 12.57 20.51 -14.91
N LYS A 330 13.55 19.76 -15.41
CA LYS A 330 13.72 19.58 -16.86
C LYS A 330 14.59 18.38 -17.22
N VAL A 331 14.45 17.90 -18.46
CA VAL A 331 15.36 16.93 -19.08
C VAL A 331 16.12 17.57 -20.23
N GLU A 332 17.45 17.44 -20.21
CA GLU A 332 18.37 17.94 -21.23
C GLU A 332 19.18 16.80 -21.86
N TYR A 333 19.64 17.00 -23.10
CA TYR A 333 20.53 16.05 -23.73
C TYR A 333 21.68 16.72 -24.48
N PHE A 334 22.86 16.08 -24.44
CA PHE A 334 24.13 16.58 -24.93
C PHE A 334 24.74 15.63 -25.97
N LYS A 335 25.68 16.14 -26.77
CA LYS A 335 26.42 15.31 -27.73
C LYS A 335 27.35 14.32 -27.01
N SER A 336 28.00 14.75 -25.94
CA SER A 336 28.90 13.98 -25.08
C SER A 336 28.82 14.49 -23.64
N PRO A 337 29.30 13.72 -22.64
CA PRO A 337 29.33 14.16 -21.24
C PRO A 337 30.19 15.42 -21.01
N SER A 338 31.15 15.68 -21.91
CA SER A 338 32.04 16.85 -21.90
C SER A 338 31.48 18.07 -22.65
N SER A 339 30.30 17.96 -23.26
CA SER A 339 29.68 19.05 -24.02
C SER A 339 29.00 20.03 -23.06
N THR A 340 29.38 21.30 -23.10
CA THR A 340 28.76 22.37 -22.29
C THR A 340 27.44 22.88 -22.88
N THR A 341 27.25 22.75 -24.19
CA THR A 341 26.02 23.18 -24.88
C THR A 341 24.99 22.04 -24.98
N SER A 342 23.79 22.25 -24.45
CA SER A 342 22.67 21.31 -24.60
C SER A 342 22.14 21.32 -26.04
N ARG A 343 21.73 20.14 -26.53
CA ARG A 343 21.21 19.94 -27.90
C ARG A 343 19.69 19.94 -27.95
N GLY A 344 19.06 20.07 -26.79
CA GLY A 344 17.64 20.20 -26.59
C GLY A 344 17.29 19.93 -25.14
N GLU A 345 16.25 20.63 -24.69
CA GLU A 345 15.70 20.51 -23.35
C GLU A 345 14.18 20.39 -23.41
N MET A 346 13.57 19.77 -22.40
CA MET A 346 12.14 19.80 -22.14
C MET A 346 11.94 20.14 -20.66
N SER A 347 11.29 21.27 -20.39
CA SER A 347 10.94 21.71 -19.04
C SER A 347 9.66 21.03 -18.58
N PHE A 348 9.61 20.62 -17.33
CA PHE A 348 8.44 20.05 -16.69
C PHE A 348 7.64 21.09 -15.91
N LEU A 349 8.29 22.13 -15.37
CA LEU A 349 7.63 23.19 -14.61
C LEU A 349 6.59 23.90 -15.47
N ASN A 350 5.39 24.10 -14.94
CA ASN A 350 4.26 24.72 -15.65
C ASN A 350 3.84 24.04 -16.98
N HIS A 351 4.28 22.80 -17.23
CA HIS A 351 3.98 22.06 -18.44
C HIS A 351 3.29 20.71 -18.13
N ARG A 352 2.39 20.26 -19.02
CA ARG A 352 1.72 18.97 -18.85
C ARG A 352 2.63 17.86 -19.34
N CYS A 353 3.10 17.03 -18.41
CA CYS A 353 4.13 16.05 -18.70
C CYS A 353 3.62 14.61 -18.48
N THR A 354 3.98 13.70 -19.39
CA THR A 354 3.70 12.27 -19.26
C THR A 354 4.89 11.45 -19.72
N VAL A 355 5.14 10.33 -19.07
CA VAL A 355 6.13 9.33 -19.50
C VAL A 355 5.46 7.97 -19.65
N ARG A 356 5.76 7.24 -20.73
CA ARG A 356 5.20 5.91 -20.98
C ARG A 356 6.22 4.92 -21.55
N SER A 357 6.01 3.64 -21.25
CA SER A 357 6.65 2.52 -21.94
C SER A 357 6.11 2.43 -23.38
N LEU A 358 6.96 2.11 -24.35
CA LEU A 358 6.51 1.73 -25.70
C LEU A 358 6.84 0.26 -25.98
N PRO A 359 6.04 -0.44 -26.79
CA PRO A 359 6.34 -1.81 -27.21
C PRO A 359 7.61 -1.84 -28.05
N GLY A 360 8.36 -2.93 -27.94
CA GLY A 360 9.57 -3.13 -28.71
C GLY A 360 9.25 -3.30 -30.20
N THR A 361 9.99 -2.63 -31.08
CA THR A 361 9.82 -2.80 -32.54
C THR A 361 10.82 -3.78 -33.15
N GLY A 362 11.80 -4.24 -32.37
CA GLY A 362 12.88 -5.12 -32.86
C GLY A 362 13.88 -4.43 -33.80
N ASP A 363 13.66 -3.15 -34.13
CA ASP A 363 14.54 -2.37 -34.99
C ASP A 363 15.91 -2.15 -34.34
N VAL A 364 16.99 -2.26 -35.12
CA VAL A 364 18.33 -1.96 -34.63
C VAL A 364 18.52 -0.44 -34.51
N VAL A 365 18.65 0.04 -33.27
CA VAL A 365 18.86 1.45 -32.91
C VAL A 365 20.33 1.84 -33.08
N CYS A 366 21.25 0.95 -32.69
CA CYS A 366 22.69 1.16 -32.81
C CYS A 366 23.37 -0.19 -33.06
N ARG A 367 24.39 -0.22 -33.92
CA ARG A 367 25.17 -1.44 -34.20
C ARG A 367 26.40 -1.59 -33.30
N SER A 368 26.77 -0.56 -32.54
CA SER A 368 27.97 -0.56 -31.69
C SER A 368 27.82 0.38 -30.48
N PRO A 369 27.44 -0.13 -29.30
CA PRO A 369 27.00 -1.51 -29.01
C PRO A 369 25.70 -1.87 -29.75
N ASN A 370 25.43 -3.16 -29.94
CA ASN A 370 24.18 -3.60 -30.57
C ASN A 370 23.01 -3.32 -29.63
N VAL A 371 22.20 -2.31 -29.96
CA VAL A 371 21.04 -1.88 -29.17
C VAL A 371 19.82 -1.98 -30.06
N THR A 372 18.85 -2.77 -29.61
CA THR A 372 17.55 -2.93 -30.27
C THR A 372 16.53 -1.97 -29.67
N ALA A 373 15.50 -1.65 -30.45
CA ALA A 373 14.37 -0.83 -30.05
C ALA A 373 13.38 -1.63 -29.19
N GLU A 374 13.87 -2.43 -28.24
CA GLU A 374 13.06 -3.23 -27.31
C GLU A 374 12.68 -2.41 -26.07
N TYR A 375 13.65 -1.68 -25.52
CA TYR A 375 13.48 -0.93 -24.29
C TYR A 375 13.16 0.53 -24.56
N LEU A 376 11.98 0.78 -25.15
CA LEU A 376 11.55 2.11 -25.54
C LEU A 376 10.73 2.83 -24.46
N LEU A 377 10.95 4.14 -24.34
CA LEU A 377 10.15 5.04 -23.52
C LEU A 377 9.84 6.35 -24.26
N GLU A 378 8.67 6.91 -24.01
CA GLU A 378 8.22 8.18 -24.58
C GLU A 378 7.96 9.19 -23.47
N ILE A 379 8.53 10.38 -23.61
CA ILE A 379 8.19 11.56 -22.82
C ILE A 379 7.39 12.52 -23.70
N ARG A 380 6.27 12.99 -23.19
CA ARG A 380 5.54 14.14 -23.75
C ARG A 380 5.52 15.27 -22.76
N VAL A 381 5.80 16.47 -23.26
CA VAL A 381 5.70 17.74 -22.55
C VAL A 381 4.88 18.65 -23.45
N ASP A 382 3.63 18.90 -23.08
CA ASP A 382 2.60 19.49 -23.95
C ASP A 382 2.56 18.80 -25.32
N ASP A 383 2.78 19.55 -26.40
CA ASP A 383 2.80 19.05 -27.78
C ASP A 383 4.15 18.44 -28.19
N ARG A 384 5.17 18.52 -27.33
CA ARG A 384 6.51 18.03 -27.63
C ARG A 384 6.62 16.56 -27.24
N ARG A 385 6.92 15.73 -28.24
CA ARG A 385 7.13 14.28 -28.09
C ARG A 385 8.60 13.92 -28.25
N MET A 386 9.12 13.15 -27.31
CA MET A 386 10.46 12.55 -27.38
C MET A 386 10.40 11.06 -27.12
N VAL A 387 10.95 10.27 -28.04
CA VAL A 387 11.11 8.82 -27.88
C VAL A 387 12.57 8.50 -27.65
N MET A 388 12.83 7.63 -26.67
CA MET A 388 14.15 7.18 -26.27
C MET A 388 14.21 5.66 -26.22
N ALA A 389 15.37 5.10 -26.51
CA ALA A 389 15.69 3.69 -26.34
C ALA A 389 16.82 3.55 -25.31
N CYS A 390 16.60 2.66 -24.35
CA CYS A 390 17.55 2.25 -23.32
C CYS A 390 18.32 1.01 -23.75
N THR A 391 19.43 0.72 -23.07
CA THR A 391 20.28 -0.45 -23.39
C THR A 391 19.82 -1.75 -22.73
N SER A 392 19.00 -1.65 -21.68
CA SER A 392 18.46 -2.79 -20.95
C SER A 392 17.08 -2.46 -20.35
N GLU A 393 16.36 -3.50 -19.92
CA GLU A 393 15.10 -3.37 -19.20
C GLU A 393 15.28 -2.62 -17.86
N SER A 394 16.35 -2.93 -17.13
CA SER A 394 16.69 -2.26 -15.87
C SER A 394 16.97 -0.77 -16.06
N ASP A 395 17.66 -0.40 -17.15
CA ASP A 395 17.93 1.00 -17.47
C ASP A 395 16.65 1.73 -17.88
N LYS A 396 15.77 1.08 -18.64
CA LYS A 396 14.42 1.61 -18.96
C LYS A 396 13.60 1.85 -17.70
N LYS A 397 13.54 0.89 -16.77
CA LYS A 397 12.84 1.04 -15.49
C LYS A 397 13.41 2.21 -14.70
N GLY A 398 14.73 2.27 -14.53
CA GLY A 398 15.39 3.35 -13.79
C GLY A 398 15.21 4.74 -14.42
N TRP A 399 15.17 4.85 -15.75
CA TRP A 399 14.86 6.12 -16.42
C TRP A 399 13.38 6.49 -16.32
N MET A 400 12.49 5.51 -16.38
CA MET A 400 11.05 5.73 -16.23
C MET A 400 10.70 6.25 -14.84
N ASP A 401 11.24 5.63 -13.79
CA ASP A 401 10.98 6.03 -12.40
C ASP A 401 11.57 7.41 -12.08
N ALA A 402 12.78 7.70 -12.57
CA ALA A 402 13.38 9.03 -12.42
C ALA A 402 12.55 10.13 -13.11
N VAL A 403 12.03 9.87 -14.32
CA VAL A 403 11.21 10.85 -15.04
C VAL A 403 9.85 11.04 -14.36
N LYS A 404 9.24 9.97 -13.80
CA LYS A 404 8.01 10.08 -13.00
C LYS A 404 8.22 11.00 -11.79
N LEU A 405 9.33 10.79 -11.06
CA LEU A 405 9.68 11.63 -9.92
C LEU A 405 9.80 13.12 -10.28
N ALA A 406 10.44 13.44 -11.41
CA ALA A 406 10.57 14.82 -11.90
C ALA A 406 9.21 15.44 -12.29
N ILE A 407 8.32 14.64 -12.89
CA ILE A 407 6.97 15.08 -13.28
C ILE A 407 6.12 15.35 -12.03
N ASP A 408 6.19 14.49 -11.01
CA ASP A 408 5.41 14.65 -9.79
C ASP A 408 5.89 15.84 -8.96
N ALA A 409 7.21 16.08 -8.91
CA ALA A 409 7.77 17.30 -8.32
C ALA A 409 7.22 18.58 -8.99
N SER A 410 7.11 18.59 -10.32
CA SER A 410 6.51 19.71 -11.06
C SER A 410 5.04 19.95 -10.70
N LYS A 411 4.24 18.89 -10.53
CA LYS A 411 2.82 19.01 -10.16
C LYS A 411 2.64 19.65 -8.78
N THR A 412 3.51 19.32 -7.81
CA THR A 412 3.49 19.89 -6.46
C THR A 412 3.74 21.41 -6.46
N VAL A 413 4.62 21.88 -7.35
CA VAL A 413 4.90 23.31 -7.55
C VAL A 413 3.74 24.03 -8.25
N ASN A 414 3.14 23.42 -9.28
CA ASN A 414 2.02 24.04 -10.00
C ASN A 414 0.77 24.21 -9.10
N ARG A 415 0.53 23.28 -8.16
CA ARG A 415 -0.59 23.34 -7.20
C ARG A 415 -0.49 24.51 -6.22
N THR A 416 0.72 24.92 -5.85
CA THR A 416 0.97 25.98 -4.87
C THR A 416 1.05 27.37 -5.49
N GLN A 417 1.45 27.48 -6.76
CA GLN A 417 1.55 28.76 -7.48
C GLN A 417 0.22 29.29 -8.07
N SER A 418 -0.84 28.48 -8.16
CA SER A 418 -2.17 28.92 -8.67
C SER A 418 -3.33 28.59 -7.72
N PRO A 419 -3.53 29.36 -6.64
CA PRO A 419 -4.65 29.17 -5.69
C PRO A 419 -6.03 29.51 -6.30
N GLY A 420 -6.07 30.20 -7.44
CA GLY A 420 -7.30 30.74 -8.04
C GLY A 420 -8.15 29.72 -8.80
N GLU A 421 -7.56 28.64 -9.30
CA GLU A 421 -8.29 27.59 -10.04
C GLU A 421 -8.99 26.61 -9.09
N SER A 422 -8.37 26.30 -7.95
CA SER A 422 -8.94 25.43 -6.91
C SER A 422 -10.19 26.04 -6.24
N LEU A 423 -10.26 27.37 -6.11
CA LEU A 423 -11.43 28.09 -5.59
C LEU A 423 -12.60 28.16 -6.58
N ARG A 424 -12.34 28.14 -7.90
CA ARG A 424 -13.39 28.07 -8.93
C ARG A 424 -13.99 26.66 -9.01
N GLU A 425 -13.16 25.62 -8.90
CA GLU A 425 -13.64 24.23 -8.82
C GLU A 425 -14.41 23.96 -7.51
N ALA A 426 -13.95 24.48 -6.37
CA ALA A 426 -14.64 24.33 -5.08
C ALA A 426 -16.00 25.06 -5.03
N LYS A 427 -16.15 26.19 -5.74
CA LYS A 427 -17.45 26.88 -5.88
C LYS A 427 -18.39 26.20 -6.86
N ALA A 428 -17.87 25.57 -7.92
CA ALA A 428 -18.67 24.73 -8.82
C ALA A 428 -19.26 23.50 -8.08
N LEU A 429 -18.49 22.92 -7.15
CA LEU A 429 -18.91 21.82 -6.28
C LEU A 429 -19.98 22.21 -5.23
N ARG A 430 -19.94 23.45 -4.70
CA ARG A 430 -20.94 23.93 -3.73
C ARG A 430 -22.30 24.22 -4.36
N THR A 431 -22.34 24.61 -5.63
CA THR A 431 -23.58 24.91 -6.35
C THR A 431 -24.36 23.64 -6.74
N GLN A 432 -23.67 22.49 -6.87
CA GLN A 432 -24.30 21.19 -7.12
C GLN A 432 -24.96 20.56 -5.88
N ARG A 433 -24.64 21.07 -4.68
CA ARG A 433 -25.21 20.55 -3.42
C ARG A 433 -26.64 21.03 -3.17
N THR A 434 -27.11 22.05 -3.88
CA THR A 434 -28.42 22.69 -3.67
C THR A 434 -29.48 22.34 -4.71
N GLU A 435 -29.15 21.62 -5.79
CA GLU A 435 -30.13 21.21 -6.83
C GLU A 435 -30.54 19.72 -6.78
N SER A 436 -30.01 18.93 -5.84
CA SER A 436 -30.28 17.48 -5.73
C SER A 436 -31.37 17.08 -4.73
N LEU A 437 -32.13 18.05 -4.18
CA LEU A 437 -33.42 17.80 -3.54
C LEU A 437 -34.55 18.03 -4.56
N SER A 438 -34.55 17.25 -5.64
CA SER A 438 -35.75 17.04 -6.46
C SER A 438 -36.01 15.55 -6.50
N MET A 439 -36.97 15.15 -5.70
CA MET A 439 -37.59 13.82 -5.66
C MET A 439 -38.19 13.53 -7.04
N ASP A 440 -37.63 12.56 -7.77
CA ASP A 440 -38.35 11.70 -8.74
C ASP A 440 -37.38 10.66 -9.32
N GLY A 441 -37.43 9.45 -8.78
CA GLY A 441 -36.69 8.28 -9.26
C GLY A 441 -37.14 7.03 -8.51
N THR A 442 -37.81 6.13 -9.21
CA THR A 442 -38.46 4.94 -8.65
C THR A 442 -37.47 3.94 -8.03
N PHE A 443 -37.91 3.34 -6.91
CA PHE A 443 -37.23 2.42 -6.00
C PHE A 443 -36.44 1.24 -6.62
N LEU A 444 -36.67 0.90 -7.90
CA LEU A 444 -36.06 -0.26 -8.56
C LEU A 444 -34.64 -0.06 -9.10
N GLU A 445 -34.10 1.17 -9.17
CA GLU A 445 -32.73 1.39 -9.65
C GLU A 445 -31.64 1.28 -8.55
N ARG A 446 -32.04 1.21 -7.27
CA ARG A 446 -31.08 1.34 -6.15
C ARG A 446 -30.33 0.04 -5.80
N ASN A 447 -30.89 -1.13 -6.13
CA ASN A 447 -30.35 -2.43 -5.66
C ASN A 447 -29.60 -3.26 -6.72
N ALA A 448 -29.54 -2.84 -7.99
CA ALA A 448 -28.70 -3.51 -9.01
C ALA A 448 -27.22 -3.09 -8.98
N GLY A 449 -26.86 -2.04 -8.23
CA GLY A 449 -25.51 -1.46 -8.23
C GLY A 449 -24.60 -1.81 -7.04
N GLY A 450 -25.08 -2.55 -6.04
CA GLY A 450 -24.38 -2.69 -4.76
C GLY A 450 -23.27 -3.76 -4.69
N ARG A 451 -23.26 -4.74 -5.59
CA ARG A 451 -22.27 -5.83 -5.55
C ARG A 451 -21.00 -5.44 -6.30
N LEU A 452 -19.86 -5.46 -5.62
CA LEU A 452 -18.53 -5.32 -6.23
C LEU A 452 -18.39 -6.31 -7.40
N SER A 453 -17.61 -5.95 -8.42
CA SER A 453 -17.35 -6.86 -9.54
C SER A 453 -16.68 -8.15 -9.06
N GLN A 454 -16.84 -9.27 -9.80
CA GLN A 454 -16.21 -10.57 -9.51
C GLN A 454 -14.67 -10.56 -9.70
N PHE A 455 -14.06 -9.39 -9.69
CA PHE A 455 -12.62 -9.23 -9.82
C PHE A 455 -11.92 -9.73 -8.55
N ASN A 456 -10.79 -10.42 -8.70
CA ASN A 456 -10.04 -10.93 -7.56
C ASN A 456 -9.24 -9.80 -6.89
N TYR A 457 -9.90 -9.05 -6.02
CA TYR A 457 -9.27 -8.01 -5.19
C TYR A 457 -8.37 -8.59 -4.08
N GLU A 458 -8.34 -9.92 -3.87
CA GLU A 458 -7.45 -10.56 -2.88
C GLU A 458 -6.02 -10.70 -3.37
N ALA A 459 -5.79 -10.56 -4.68
CA ALA A 459 -4.45 -10.58 -5.26
C ALA A 459 -3.64 -9.29 -5.00
N PHE A 460 -4.27 -8.24 -4.46
CA PHE A 460 -3.66 -6.92 -4.29
C PHE A 460 -3.55 -6.56 -2.81
N SER A 461 -2.35 -6.18 -2.38
CA SER A 461 -2.06 -5.69 -1.02
C SER A 461 -2.29 -4.19 -0.86
N THR A 462 -2.44 -3.45 -1.96
CA THR A 462 -2.71 -2.01 -2.01
C THR A 462 -4.19 -1.74 -2.38
N PRO A 463 -4.75 -0.56 -2.05
CA PRO A 463 -6.11 -0.23 -2.49
C PRO A 463 -6.23 -0.25 -4.00
N VAL A 464 -7.40 -0.65 -4.53
CA VAL A 464 -7.62 -0.82 -5.97
C VAL A 464 -8.80 0.03 -6.41
N VAL A 465 -8.68 0.68 -7.57
CA VAL A 465 -9.81 1.29 -8.27
C VAL A 465 -10.09 0.57 -9.58
N HIS A 466 -11.32 0.11 -9.76
CA HIS A 466 -11.83 -0.44 -11.00
C HIS A 466 -12.66 0.60 -11.73
N VAL A 467 -12.29 0.91 -12.97
CA VAL A 467 -12.92 1.95 -13.79
C VAL A 467 -13.45 1.32 -15.07
N GLY A 468 -14.75 1.46 -15.32
CA GLY A 468 -15.44 1.08 -16.54
C GLY A 468 -16.00 2.29 -17.28
N VAL A 469 -15.61 2.49 -18.53
CA VAL A 469 -16.13 3.53 -19.42
C VAL A 469 -17.34 2.96 -20.17
N LEU A 470 -18.55 3.49 -19.93
CA LEU A 470 -19.77 2.90 -20.48
C LEU A 470 -20.23 3.61 -21.75
N SER A 471 -20.45 4.92 -21.67
CA SER A 471 -20.95 5.71 -22.80
C SER A 471 -20.63 7.19 -22.63
N ALA A 472 -20.59 7.92 -23.75
CA ALA A 472 -20.57 9.37 -23.74
C ALA A 472 -21.70 9.90 -24.62
N THR A 473 -22.17 11.11 -24.32
CA THR A 473 -23.25 11.77 -25.06
C THR A 473 -22.81 13.14 -25.53
N ASN A 474 -23.26 13.54 -26.73
CA ASN A 474 -23.05 14.88 -27.30
C ASN A 474 -21.58 15.32 -27.41
N LEU A 475 -20.65 14.42 -27.74
CA LEU A 475 -19.22 14.75 -27.83
C LEU A 475 -18.88 15.77 -28.94
N THR A 476 -19.78 15.97 -29.90
CA THR A 476 -19.63 16.97 -30.97
C THR A 476 -20.98 17.59 -31.34
N LYS A 477 -20.96 18.60 -32.21
CA LYS A 477 -22.14 19.32 -32.71
C LYS A 477 -23.12 18.38 -33.41
N SER A 478 -24.40 18.74 -33.38
CA SER A 478 -25.45 18.02 -34.12
C SER A 478 -25.10 17.92 -35.60
N GLY A 479 -25.19 16.71 -36.17
CA GLY A 479 -24.84 16.44 -37.58
C GLY A 479 -23.36 16.12 -37.83
N SER A 480 -22.49 16.19 -36.81
CA SER A 480 -21.10 15.72 -36.87
C SER A 480 -20.93 14.43 -36.08
N SER A 481 -19.88 13.67 -36.41
CA SER A 481 -19.50 12.43 -35.73
C SER A 481 -18.04 12.46 -35.31
N VAL A 482 -17.68 11.65 -34.31
CA VAL A 482 -16.29 11.48 -33.84
C VAL A 482 -15.92 10.00 -33.79
N ASN A 483 -14.63 9.72 -33.83
CA ASN A 483 -14.04 8.42 -33.56
C ASN A 483 -13.52 8.41 -32.12
N ALA A 484 -14.43 8.13 -31.18
CA ALA A 484 -14.16 8.32 -29.78
C ALA A 484 -13.25 7.23 -29.21
N LEU A 485 -12.18 7.66 -28.56
CA LEU A 485 -11.26 6.85 -27.77
C LEU A 485 -11.16 7.43 -26.37
N CYS A 486 -11.33 6.63 -25.32
CA CYS A 486 -11.08 7.06 -23.95
C CYS A 486 -9.75 6.52 -23.43
N GLU A 487 -8.99 7.38 -22.77
CA GLU A 487 -7.76 7.07 -22.07
C GLU A 487 -8.00 7.32 -20.58
N VAL A 488 -7.92 6.28 -19.76
CA VAL A 488 -8.11 6.31 -18.31
C VAL A 488 -6.75 6.19 -17.65
N THR A 489 -6.38 7.16 -16.83
CA THR A 489 -5.08 7.23 -16.15
C THR A 489 -5.29 7.32 -14.64
N VAL A 490 -4.61 6.46 -13.90
CA VAL A 490 -4.55 6.49 -12.42
C VAL A 490 -3.08 6.36 -12.04
N GLY A 491 -2.54 7.37 -11.36
CA GLY A 491 -1.11 7.42 -11.02
C GLY A 491 -0.21 7.32 -12.27
N ALA A 492 0.54 6.22 -12.38
CA ALA A 492 1.44 5.93 -13.50
C ALA A 492 0.85 4.98 -14.56
N GLU A 493 -0.31 4.40 -14.28
CA GLU A 493 -0.94 3.41 -15.14
C GLU A 493 -1.95 4.07 -16.08
N THR A 494 -2.09 3.54 -17.29
CA THR A 494 -3.02 4.09 -18.28
C THR A 494 -3.61 2.99 -19.13
N PHE A 495 -4.94 3.01 -19.22
CA PHE A 495 -5.75 2.13 -20.02
C PHE A 495 -6.38 2.90 -21.18
N LYS A 496 -6.54 2.24 -22.33
CA LYS A 496 -7.20 2.81 -23.51
C LYS A 496 -8.34 1.90 -23.93
N THR A 497 -9.51 2.49 -24.15
CA THR A 497 -10.67 1.76 -24.65
C THR A 497 -10.50 1.39 -26.12
N SER A 498 -11.38 0.53 -26.63
CA SER A 498 -11.60 0.41 -28.07
C SER A 498 -12.09 1.73 -28.70
N VAL A 499 -11.82 1.93 -29.99
CA VAL A 499 -12.24 3.14 -30.73
C VAL A 499 -13.67 2.94 -31.26
N VAL A 500 -14.59 3.80 -30.82
CA VAL A 500 -15.97 3.81 -31.34
C VAL A 500 -16.07 4.83 -32.46
N LYS A 501 -16.21 4.34 -33.69
CA LYS A 501 -16.13 5.16 -34.90
C LYS A 501 -17.45 5.82 -35.26
N ASN A 502 -17.37 7.03 -35.82
CA ASN A 502 -18.47 7.77 -36.44
C ASN A 502 -19.73 7.91 -35.56
N GLN A 503 -19.58 8.13 -34.25
CA GLN A 503 -20.72 8.34 -33.36
C GLN A 503 -20.59 9.67 -32.62
N ARG A 504 -21.72 10.37 -32.47
CA ARG A 504 -21.82 11.58 -31.62
C ARG A 504 -21.93 11.22 -30.14
N SER A 505 -22.55 10.08 -29.86
CA SER A 505 -22.78 9.55 -28.51
C SER A 505 -22.30 8.10 -28.47
N PRO A 506 -20.98 7.88 -28.32
CA PRO A 506 -20.39 6.55 -28.36
C PRO A 506 -20.78 5.69 -27.15
N VAL A 507 -20.92 4.38 -27.39
CA VAL A 507 -21.15 3.37 -26.34
C VAL A 507 -20.06 2.30 -26.45
N TRP A 508 -19.32 2.09 -25.36
CA TRP A 508 -18.26 1.08 -25.29
C TRP A 508 -18.81 -0.20 -24.66
N LYS A 509 -18.78 -1.31 -25.42
CA LYS A 509 -19.31 -2.61 -24.98
C LYS A 509 -18.22 -3.65 -24.68
N GLN A 510 -17.00 -3.42 -25.17
CA GLN A 510 -15.86 -4.33 -25.07
C GLN A 510 -14.61 -3.53 -24.79
N ASP A 511 -13.66 -4.14 -24.06
CA ASP A 511 -12.38 -3.55 -23.67
C ASP A 511 -12.56 -2.14 -23.11
N ASN A 512 -13.49 -2.01 -22.17
CA ASN A 512 -13.95 -0.73 -21.67
C ASN A 512 -13.71 -0.55 -20.17
N SER A 513 -13.09 -1.52 -19.50
CA SER A 513 -12.80 -1.46 -18.07
C SER A 513 -11.37 -1.87 -17.75
N ALA A 514 -10.80 -1.26 -16.71
CA ALA A 514 -9.50 -1.62 -16.17
C ALA A 514 -9.44 -1.41 -14.65
N SER A 515 -8.60 -2.20 -13.99
CA SER A 515 -8.26 -2.05 -12.57
C SER A 515 -6.89 -1.41 -12.43
N PHE A 516 -6.74 -0.54 -11.43
CA PHE A 516 -5.51 0.17 -11.15
C PHE A 516 -5.20 0.10 -9.66
N GLU A 517 -3.92 -0.07 -9.31
CA GLU A 517 -3.47 0.10 -7.93
C GLU A 517 -3.49 1.58 -7.56
N ALA A 518 -4.04 1.88 -6.38
CA ALA A 518 -4.17 3.21 -5.83
C ALA A 518 -3.63 3.25 -4.39
N PRO A 519 -2.28 3.24 -4.20
CA PRO A 519 -1.63 3.27 -2.89
C PRO A 519 -2.04 4.44 -1.97
N SER A 520 -2.63 5.51 -2.53
CA SER A 520 -3.08 6.68 -1.79
C SER A 520 -4.49 7.08 -2.23
N ASP A 521 -5.33 7.47 -1.27
CA ASP A 521 -6.69 7.97 -1.48
C ASP A 521 -6.73 9.41 -2.03
N GLU A 522 -5.59 10.11 -2.03
CA GLU A 522 -5.41 11.40 -2.70
C GLU A 522 -5.24 11.30 -4.21
N MET A 523 -5.08 10.09 -4.76
CA MET A 523 -4.94 9.88 -6.19
C MET A 523 -6.22 10.30 -6.94
N VAL A 524 -6.05 10.60 -8.22
CA VAL A 524 -7.13 11.09 -9.10
C VAL A 524 -7.21 10.18 -10.31
N VAL A 525 -8.43 9.76 -10.65
CA VAL A 525 -8.74 9.10 -11.93
C VAL A 525 -8.90 10.19 -12.98
N GLU A 526 -7.99 10.25 -13.94
CA GLU A 526 -8.06 11.17 -15.08
C GLU A 526 -8.57 10.42 -16.31
N ILE A 527 -9.69 10.85 -16.89
CA ILE A 527 -10.22 10.31 -18.15
C ILE A 527 -10.10 11.36 -19.25
N ARG A 528 -9.42 11.01 -20.34
CA ARG A 528 -9.28 11.85 -21.53
C ARG A 528 -10.01 11.22 -22.70
N ILE A 529 -10.83 12.01 -23.38
CA ILE A 529 -11.59 11.57 -24.55
C ILE A 529 -10.95 12.19 -25.78
N PHE A 530 -10.67 11.36 -26.78
CA PHE A 530 -10.01 11.72 -28.02
C PHE A 530 -10.87 11.42 -29.24
N ASP A 531 -10.67 12.18 -30.31
CA ASP A 531 -11.13 11.90 -31.67
C ASP A 531 -9.96 11.33 -32.49
N GLU A 532 -9.97 10.03 -32.74
CA GLU A 532 -8.88 9.33 -33.43
C GLU A 532 -9.10 9.22 -34.95
N HIS A 533 -8.11 9.66 -35.72
CA HIS A 533 -8.17 9.65 -37.19
C HIS A 533 -6.99 8.88 -37.77
N LEU A 534 -7.23 8.16 -38.87
CA LEU A 534 -6.20 7.35 -39.56
C LEU A 534 -5.07 8.20 -40.19
N PHE A 535 -5.37 9.44 -40.59
CA PHE A 535 -4.46 10.30 -41.36
C PHE A 535 -4.31 11.71 -40.78
N ARG A 536 -4.90 11.98 -39.61
CA ARG A 536 -4.81 13.26 -38.90
C ARG A 536 -4.36 13.03 -37.46
N ALA A 537 -3.81 14.06 -36.84
CA ALA A 537 -3.47 13.99 -35.43
C ALA A 537 -4.73 13.75 -34.60
N THR A 538 -4.63 12.86 -33.61
CA THR A 538 -5.68 12.61 -32.61
C THR A 538 -5.99 13.91 -31.86
N GLU A 539 -7.24 14.36 -31.90
CA GLU A 539 -7.68 15.61 -31.24
C GLU A 539 -8.22 15.29 -29.85
N LEU A 540 -7.80 16.02 -28.81
CA LEU A 540 -8.36 15.89 -27.48
C LEU A 540 -9.73 16.58 -27.44
N ILE A 541 -10.78 15.83 -27.12
CA ILE A 541 -12.16 16.33 -27.00
C ILE A 541 -12.42 16.86 -25.59
N ALA A 542 -12.11 16.06 -24.56
CA ALA A 542 -12.44 16.36 -23.17
C ALA A 542 -11.43 15.75 -22.19
N THR A 543 -11.31 16.35 -21.00
CA THR A 543 -10.63 15.76 -19.85
C THR A 543 -11.58 15.82 -18.65
N LEU A 544 -11.66 14.73 -17.89
CA LEU A 544 -12.42 14.59 -16.65
C LEU A 544 -11.48 14.11 -15.55
N SER A 545 -11.55 14.69 -14.36
CA SER A 545 -10.72 14.32 -13.22
C SER A 545 -11.61 14.00 -12.01
N ILE A 546 -11.44 12.82 -11.43
CA ILE A 546 -12.25 12.31 -10.33
C ILE A 546 -11.31 11.92 -9.17
N PRO A 547 -11.30 12.67 -8.06
CA PRO A 547 -10.51 12.31 -6.87
C PRO A 547 -11.02 11.00 -6.25
N LEU A 548 -10.13 10.08 -5.88
CA LEU A 548 -10.51 8.80 -5.28
C LEU A 548 -11.24 8.97 -3.95
N LYS A 549 -10.84 9.93 -3.12
CA LYS A 549 -11.56 10.33 -1.90
C LYS A 549 -13.04 10.69 -2.09
N SER A 550 -13.48 11.01 -3.32
CA SER A 550 -14.89 11.32 -3.63
C SER A 550 -15.73 10.07 -3.94
N LEU A 551 -15.07 8.92 -4.10
CA LEU A 551 -15.71 7.64 -4.37
C LEU A 551 -16.03 6.91 -3.07
N PRO A 552 -17.22 6.29 -2.97
CA PRO A 552 -17.54 5.47 -1.82
C PRO A 552 -16.63 4.23 -1.78
N ASN A 553 -16.10 3.92 -0.60
CA ASN A 553 -15.28 2.73 -0.38
C ASN A 553 -16.14 1.46 -0.41
N MET A 554 -15.59 0.36 -0.92
CA MET A 554 -16.23 -0.97 -0.97
C MET A 554 -17.58 -1.00 -1.71
N GLN A 555 -17.82 -0.06 -2.63
CA GLN A 555 -19.08 0.05 -3.36
C GLN A 555 -18.85 0.26 -4.87
N LYS A 556 -19.64 -0.42 -5.68
CA LYS A 556 -19.75 -0.14 -7.11
C LYS A 556 -20.72 1.02 -7.34
N THR A 557 -20.32 1.99 -8.13
CA THR A 557 -21.17 3.13 -8.48
C THR A 557 -21.18 3.35 -9.98
N THR A 558 -22.36 3.60 -10.54
CA THR A 558 -22.50 4.09 -11.91
C THR A 558 -22.93 5.54 -11.85
N LYS A 559 -22.11 6.46 -12.37
CA LYS A 559 -22.36 7.90 -12.31
C LYS A 559 -22.17 8.56 -13.66
N LYS A 560 -22.96 9.61 -13.88
CA LYS A 560 -22.92 10.49 -15.05
C LYS A 560 -22.12 11.74 -14.70
N TYR A 561 -21.05 11.99 -15.45
CA TYR A 561 -20.14 13.11 -15.25
C TYR A 561 -20.30 14.13 -16.39
N PRO A 562 -20.61 15.40 -16.10
CA PRO A 562 -20.68 16.42 -17.13
C PRO A 562 -19.28 16.69 -17.69
N LEU A 563 -19.19 16.84 -19.02
CA LEU A 563 -17.94 17.14 -19.73
C LEU A 563 -17.90 18.62 -20.12
N ALA A 564 -16.79 19.28 -19.81
CA ALA A 564 -16.53 20.65 -20.23
C ALA A 564 -16.01 20.69 -21.69
N LEU A 565 -16.92 20.66 -22.66
CA LEU A 565 -16.59 20.68 -24.09
C LEU A 565 -16.50 22.09 -24.70
N GLY A 566 -15.83 23.04 -24.04
CA GLY A 566 -15.62 24.41 -24.57
C GLY A 566 -16.86 25.01 -25.29
N SER A 567 -16.65 25.62 -26.46
CA SER A 567 -17.72 26.17 -27.31
C SER A 567 -18.40 25.13 -28.24
N ARG A 568 -18.19 23.81 -28.02
CA ARG A 568 -18.49 22.80 -29.05
C ARG A 568 -19.74 21.94 -28.82
N SER A 569 -20.24 21.71 -27.61
CA SER A 569 -21.56 21.09 -27.44
C SER A 569 -22.08 21.31 -26.02
N ALA A 570 -23.28 21.88 -25.85
CA ALA A 570 -23.93 21.95 -24.55
C ALA A 570 -24.44 20.57 -24.11
N GLY A 571 -24.29 20.23 -22.82
CA GLY A 571 -24.89 19.03 -22.24
C GLY A 571 -24.21 17.70 -22.59
N ALA A 572 -22.88 17.69 -22.75
CA ALA A 572 -22.15 16.45 -22.92
C ALA A 572 -21.88 15.76 -21.58
N VAL A 573 -22.08 14.45 -21.55
CA VAL A 573 -22.01 13.63 -20.34
C VAL A 573 -21.27 12.34 -20.62
N LEU A 574 -20.34 11.98 -19.74
CA LEU A 574 -19.67 10.68 -19.71
C LEU A 574 -20.25 9.82 -18.60
N THR A 575 -20.65 8.60 -18.92
CA THR A 575 -21.17 7.62 -17.95
C THR A 575 -20.07 6.62 -17.63
N LEU A 576 -19.75 6.50 -16.34
CA LEU A 576 -18.69 5.63 -15.82
C LEU A 576 -19.23 4.69 -14.75
N SER A 577 -18.68 3.47 -14.70
CA SER A 577 -18.76 2.55 -13.57
C SER A 577 -17.45 2.65 -12.78
N LEU A 578 -17.52 2.92 -11.49
CA LEU A 578 -16.36 3.11 -10.61
C LEU A 578 -16.53 2.26 -9.36
N GLU A 579 -15.49 1.50 -9.01
CA GLU A 579 -15.43 0.68 -7.80
C GLU A 579 -14.11 0.97 -7.11
N TYR A 580 -14.15 1.52 -5.89
CA TYR A 580 -12.96 1.78 -5.09
C TYR A 580 -12.92 0.85 -3.88
N VAL A 581 -11.84 0.08 -3.75
CA VAL A 581 -11.67 -0.98 -2.76
C VAL A 581 -10.45 -0.67 -1.93
N ASN A 582 -10.66 -0.17 -0.72
CA ASN A 582 -9.62 0.03 0.30
C ASN A 582 -10.01 -0.76 1.56
N LYS A 583 -9.42 -1.95 1.69
CA LYS A 583 -9.71 -2.88 2.80
C LYS A 583 -9.22 -2.36 4.14
N GLN A 584 -8.07 -1.69 4.17
CA GLN A 584 -7.52 -1.11 5.39
C GLN A 584 -8.43 0.00 5.93
N LYS A 585 -8.88 0.91 5.06
CA LYS A 585 -9.84 1.94 5.43
C LYS A 585 -11.18 1.36 5.89
N ALA A 586 -11.64 0.26 5.29
CA ALA A 586 -12.85 -0.41 5.74
C ALA A 586 -12.70 -1.00 7.16
N TYR A 587 -11.53 -1.56 7.48
CA TYR A 587 -11.23 -2.07 8.82
C TYR A 587 -11.12 -0.96 9.86
N GLU A 588 -10.47 0.16 9.51
CA GLU A 588 -10.37 1.35 10.36
C GLU A 588 -11.75 1.99 10.62
N GLU A 589 -12.59 2.13 9.58
CA GLU A 589 -13.97 2.64 9.72
C GLU A 589 -14.85 1.71 10.58
N ASP A 590 -14.61 0.40 10.55
CA ASP A 590 -15.33 -0.57 11.39
C ASP A 590 -14.85 -0.53 12.85
N GLN A 591 -13.54 -0.39 13.08
CA GLN A 591 -12.99 -0.14 14.42
C GLN A 591 -13.45 1.19 15.01
N GLU A 592 -13.52 2.26 14.22
CA GLU A 592 -14.04 3.56 14.68
C GLU A 592 -15.54 3.51 14.97
N ARG A 593 -16.33 2.77 14.17
CA ARG A 593 -17.74 2.49 14.51
C ARG A 593 -17.88 1.66 15.78
N GLY A 594 -16.98 0.70 16.00
CA GLY A 594 -16.91 -0.08 17.23
C GLY A 594 -16.55 0.80 18.45
N ARG A 595 -15.56 1.67 18.32
CA ARG A 595 -15.14 2.62 19.38
C ARG A 595 -16.19 3.69 19.69
N LEU A 596 -16.84 4.26 18.67
CA LEU A 596 -17.99 5.15 18.86
C LEU A 596 -19.23 4.44 19.41
N GLY A 597 -19.32 3.12 19.22
CA GLY A 597 -20.29 2.25 19.88
C GLY A 597 -19.99 2.07 21.37
N ASP A 598 -18.71 1.94 21.75
CA ASP A 598 -18.26 1.83 23.14
C ASP A 598 -18.34 3.15 23.91
N ASP A 599 -18.06 4.30 23.28
CA ASP A 599 -18.14 5.62 23.94
C ASP A 599 -19.58 6.13 24.14
N LEU A 600 -20.57 5.52 23.47
CA LEU A 600 -22.01 5.74 23.72
C LEU A 600 -22.61 4.67 24.66
N ASN A 601 -21.80 3.71 25.13
CA ASN A 601 -22.26 2.51 25.84
C ASN A 601 -22.55 2.71 27.35
N SER A 602 -22.76 3.96 27.79
CA SER A 602 -23.31 4.22 29.13
C SER A 602 -24.83 4.01 29.22
N ASN A 603 -25.53 3.67 28.13
CA ASN A 603 -27.00 3.49 28.07
C ASN A 603 -27.46 2.22 27.32
N GLY A 604 -26.59 1.20 27.23
CA GLY A 604 -26.78 -0.04 26.46
C GLY A 604 -27.83 -1.02 26.98
N MET A 605 -29.10 -0.62 27.08
CA MET A 605 -30.18 -1.61 27.31
C MET A 605 -31.51 -1.33 26.57
N MET A 606 -31.59 -0.24 25.80
CA MET A 606 -32.77 0.05 24.96
C MET A 606 -32.59 -0.43 23.49
N ASN A 607 -31.37 -0.69 23.03
CA ASN A 607 -31.09 -0.92 21.59
C ASN A 607 -31.12 -2.39 21.12
N GLU A 608 -30.89 -3.40 21.96
CA GLU A 608 -30.89 -4.81 21.49
C GLU A 608 -32.28 -5.25 20.97
N ARG A 609 -33.34 -4.72 21.58
CA ARG A 609 -34.73 -4.99 21.16
C ARG A 609 -35.06 -4.27 19.87
N ASP A 610 -34.60 -3.04 19.70
CA ASP A 610 -34.83 -2.24 18.50
C ASP A 610 -33.98 -2.74 17.31
N GLU A 611 -32.78 -3.23 17.56
CA GLU A 611 -31.94 -3.89 16.55
C GLU A 611 -32.53 -5.23 16.12
N MET A 612 -33.04 -6.04 17.04
CA MET A 612 -33.73 -7.29 16.70
C MET A 612 -35.04 -7.03 15.94
N VAL A 613 -35.79 -5.98 16.28
CA VAL A 613 -36.98 -5.54 15.53
C VAL A 613 -36.61 -5.06 14.13
N LYS A 614 -35.50 -4.33 13.99
CA LYS A 614 -34.98 -3.86 12.70
C LYS A 614 -34.54 -5.01 11.81
N ILE A 615 -33.79 -5.97 12.34
CA ILE A 615 -33.35 -7.17 11.61
C ILE A 615 -34.57 -7.99 11.16
N LYS A 616 -35.60 -8.14 12.00
CA LYS A 616 -36.84 -8.81 11.62
C LYS A 616 -37.62 -8.04 10.55
N ALA A 617 -37.67 -6.72 10.63
CA ALA A 617 -38.34 -5.87 9.63
C ALA A 617 -37.62 -5.91 8.27
N GLU A 618 -36.29 -5.92 8.27
CA GLU A 618 -35.46 -6.04 7.06
C GLU A 618 -35.59 -7.43 6.44
N ALA A 619 -35.58 -8.49 7.24
CA ALA A 619 -35.83 -9.86 6.77
C ALA A 619 -37.24 -10.01 6.17
N GLN A 620 -38.25 -9.38 6.78
CA GLN A 620 -39.63 -9.37 6.27
C GLN A 620 -39.75 -8.64 4.93
N MET A 621 -39.18 -7.45 4.81
CA MET A 621 -39.17 -6.73 3.53
C MET A 621 -38.47 -7.53 2.42
N ALA A 622 -37.36 -8.20 2.72
CA ALA A 622 -36.67 -9.04 1.74
C ALA A 622 -37.52 -10.25 1.28
N ALA A 623 -38.30 -10.85 2.18
CA ALA A 623 -39.22 -11.94 1.83
C ALA A 623 -40.42 -11.46 1.00
N ASP A 624 -40.96 -10.28 1.33
CA ASP A 624 -42.07 -9.66 0.58
C ASP A 624 -41.62 -9.21 -0.83
N GLU A 625 -40.38 -8.75 -0.98
CA GLU A 625 -39.81 -8.41 -2.28
C GLU A 625 -39.56 -9.66 -3.15
N ALA A 626 -39.03 -10.73 -2.56
CA ALA A 626 -38.81 -12.00 -3.26
C ALA A 626 -40.11 -12.65 -3.74
N THR A 627 -41.18 -12.57 -2.93
CA THR A 627 -42.52 -13.05 -3.34
C THR A 627 -43.12 -12.21 -4.47
N HIS A 628 -42.98 -10.88 -4.41
CA HIS A 628 -43.43 -10.00 -5.51
C HIS A 628 -42.65 -10.23 -6.81
N HIS A 629 -41.33 -10.50 -6.72
CA HIS A 629 -40.52 -10.85 -7.87
C HIS A 629 -40.92 -12.22 -8.47
N ALA A 630 -41.19 -13.21 -7.63
CA ALA A 630 -41.68 -14.51 -8.08
C ALA A 630 -43.07 -14.41 -8.75
N ALA A 631 -43.98 -13.59 -8.22
CA ALA A 631 -45.29 -13.36 -8.83
C ALA A 631 -45.20 -12.73 -10.22
N ARG A 632 -44.36 -11.70 -10.40
CA ARG A 632 -44.11 -11.11 -11.72
C ARG A 632 -43.50 -12.09 -12.71
N ALA A 633 -42.53 -12.90 -12.27
CA ALA A 633 -41.94 -13.94 -13.11
C ALA A 633 -42.97 -15.01 -13.53
N GLN A 634 -43.95 -15.33 -12.68
CA GLN A 634 -45.06 -16.22 -13.03
C GLN A 634 -46.04 -15.59 -14.03
N GLU A 635 -46.37 -14.31 -13.87
CA GLU A 635 -47.21 -13.57 -14.83
C GLU A 635 -46.54 -13.45 -16.20
N GLU A 636 -45.25 -13.15 -16.24
CA GLU A 636 -44.45 -13.12 -17.47
C GLU A 636 -44.41 -14.50 -18.14
N ALA A 637 -44.20 -15.57 -17.37
CA ALA A 637 -44.25 -16.94 -17.90
C ALA A 637 -45.63 -17.29 -18.48
N HIS A 638 -46.72 -16.86 -17.83
CA HIS A 638 -48.08 -17.07 -18.33
C HIS A 638 -48.33 -16.32 -19.63
N MET A 639 -47.89 -15.05 -19.71
CA MET A 639 -47.98 -14.23 -20.92
C MET A 639 -47.20 -14.84 -22.10
N LEU A 640 -46.01 -15.37 -21.84
CA LEU A 640 -45.16 -16.01 -22.86
C LEU A 640 -45.73 -17.35 -23.33
N LEU A 641 -46.30 -18.16 -22.43
CA LEU A 641 -47.03 -19.38 -22.79
C LEU A 641 -48.24 -19.06 -23.68
N GLU A 642 -48.99 -18.00 -23.36
CA GLU A 642 -50.14 -17.58 -24.14
C GLU A 642 -49.73 -17.05 -25.54
N GLN A 643 -48.61 -16.30 -25.63
CA GLN A 643 -48.03 -15.91 -26.92
C GLN A 643 -47.53 -17.11 -27.73
N SER A 644 -46.92 -18.10 -27.08
CA SER A 644 -46.48 -19.34 -27.72
C SER A 644 -47.68 -20.15 -28.24
N ARG A 645 -48.77 -20.22 -27.46
CA ARG A 645 -50.05 -20.84 -27.86
C ARG A 645 -50.62 -20.17 -29.10
N GLN A 646 -50.70 -18.84 -29.12
CA GLN A 646 -51.20 -18.06 -30.26
C GLN A 646 -50.33 -18.24 -31.51
N LYS A 647 -49.00 -18.24 -31.37
CA LYS A 647 -48.08 -18.51 -32.47
C LYS A 647 -48.21 -19.94 -33.01
N ALA A 648 -48.38 -20.93 -32.14
CA ALA A 648 -48.60 -22.32 -32.54
C ALA A 648 -49.95 -22.48 -33.27
N GLU A 649 -51.00 -21.81 -32.80
CA GLU A 649 -52.32 -21.81 -33.45
C GLU A 649 -52.28 -21.12 -34.82
N ALA A 650 -51.60 -19.99 -34.94
CA ALA A 650 -51.36 -19.30 -36.20
C ALA A 650 -50.52 -20.14 -37.18
N ALA A 651 -49.48 -20.83 -36.70
CA ALA A 651 -48.67 -21.73 -37.51
C ALA A 651 -49.48 -22.95 -37.99
N MET A 652 -50.35 -23.52 -37.13
CA MET A 652 -51.25 -24.61 -37.52
C MET A 652 -52.32 -24.16 -38.52
N ALA A 653 -52.82 -22.92 -38.41
CA ALA A 653 -53.75 -22.33 -39.39
C ALA A 653 -53.07 -22.09 -40.74
N ALA A 654 -51.87 -21.48 -40.74
CA ALA A 654 -51.07 -21.28 -41.95
C ALA A 654 -50.71 -22.61 -42.65
N ALA A 655 -50.32 -23.64 -41.87
CA ALA A 655 -50.04 -24.96 -42.42
C ALA A 655 -51.26 -25.67 -43.03
N ARG A 656 -52.48 -25.37 -42.56
CA ARG A 656 -53.74 -25.85 -43.16
C ARG A 656 -54.07 -25.11 -44.46
N GLU A 657 -53.78 -23.82 -44.53
CA GLU A 657 -53.97 -22.99 -45.73
C GLU A 657 -52.98 -23.38 -46.86
N GLU A 658 -51.72 -23.64 -46.50
CA GLU A 658 -50.61 -23.97 -47.43
C GLU A 658 -50.50 -25.46 -47.79
N GLN A 659 -51.31 -26.35 -47.20
CA GLN A 659 -51.46 -27.74 -47.67
C GLN A 659 -51.93 -27.82 -49.13
N ARG A 660 -52.36 -26.68 -49.71
CA ARG A 660 -52.66 -26.48 -51.12
C ARG A 660 -51.47 -26.04 -51.99
N GLU A 661 -50.39 -25.48 -51.40
CA GLU A 661 -49.30 -24.79 -52.12
C GLU A 661 -47.89 -25.02 -51.50
N GLY A 662 -47.49 -26.28 -51.28
CA GLY A 662 -46.06 -26.67 -51.34
C GLY A 662 -45.27 -26.89 -50.02
N LYS A 663 -44.34 -27.86 -50.05
CA LYS A 663 -43.62 -28.43 -48.89
C LYS A 663 -42.62 -27.50 -48.16
N ALA A 664 -42.06 -26.49 -48.84
CA ALA A 664 -40.94 -25.70 -48.29
C ALA A 664 -41.39 -24.65 -47.25
N ALA A 665 -42.60 -24.12 -47.36
CA ALA A 665 -43.12 -23.15 -46.42
C ALA A 665 -43.57 -23.82 -45.09
N VAL A 666 -44.12 -25.03 -45.18
CA VAL A 666 -44.43 -25.88 -44.02
C VAL A 666 -43.19 -26.21 -43.19
N GLU A 667 -42.05 -26.47 -43.83
CA GLU A 667 -40.78 -26.73 -43.14
C GLU A 667 -40.25 -25.49 -42.40
N LYS A 668 -40.36 -24.31 -43.01
CA LYS A 668 -40.00 -23.03 -42.38
C LYS A 668 -40.92 -22.71 -41.19
N ALA A 669 -42.22 -22.94 -41.32
CA ALA A 669 -43.19 -22.74 -40.24
C ALA A 669 -42.94 -23.69 -39.06
N MET A 670 -42.63 -24.96 -39.34
CA MET A 670 -42.23 -25.92 -38.30
C MET A 670 -40.92 -25.54 -37.59
N ALA A 671 -39.93 -25.02 -38.33
CA ALA A 671 -38.68 -24.54 -37.74
C ALA A 671 -38.85 -23.29 -36.87
N GLU A 672 -39.78 -22.40 -37.23
CA GLU A 672 -40.13 -21.23 -36.42
C GLU A 672 -40.91 -21.61 -35.15
N ALA A 673 -41.85 -22.56 -35.26
CA ALA A 673 -42.55 -23.11 -34.10
C ALA A 673 -41.61 -23.85 -33.14
N ALA A 674 -40.60 -24.57 -33.65
CA ALA A 674 -39.59 -25.24 -32.83
C ALA A 674 -38.74 -24.25 -32.01
N ARG A 675 -38.29 -23.15 -32.64
CA ARG A 675 -37.52 -22.09 -31.94
C ARG A 675 -38.36 -21.36 -30.89
N ALA A 676 -39.62 -21.06 -31.19
CA ALA A 676 -40.53 -20.44 -30.23
C ALA A 676 -40.80 -21.37 -29.02
N LYS A 677 -40.84 -22.68 -29.24
CA LYS A 677 -40.98 -23.67 -28.16
C LYS A 677 -39.72 -23.74 -27.28
N GLU A 678 -38.53 -23.73 -27.87
CA GLU A 678 -37.26 -23.74 -27.13
C GLU A 678 -37.08 -22.48 -26.26
N GLU A 679 -37.45 -21.30 -26.78
CA GLU A 679 -37.43 -20.06 -26.00
C GLU A 679 -38.43 -20.09 -24.82
N ALA A 680 -39.63 -20.63 -25.04
CA ALA A 680 -40.63 -20.79 -23.98
C ALA A 680 -40.18 -21.78 -22.88
N GLU A 681 -39.55 -22.90 -23.26
CA GLU A 681 -39.00 -23.88 -22.31
C GLU A 681 -37.86 -23.28 -21.46
N LYS A 682 -36.99 -22.46 -22.09
CA LYS A 682 -35.91 -21.76 -21.39
C LYS A 682 -36.44 -20.75 -20.37
N GLN A 683 -37.43 -19.96 -20.75
CA GLN A 683 -38.05 -18.96 -19.85
C GLN A 683 -38.83 -19.62 -18.70
N LEU A 684 -39.50 -20.76 -18.96
CA LEU A 684 -40.16 -21.54 -17.91
C LEU A 684 -39.16 -22.10 -16.90
N ALA A 685 -37.98 -22.55 -17.34
CA ALA A 685 -36.93 -23.02 -16.46
C ALA A 685 -36.36 -21.89 -15.56
N GLU A 686 -36.25 -20.68 -16.10
CA GLU A 686 -35.83 -19.49 -15.36
C GLU A 686 -36.86 -19.07 -14.31
N ALA A 687 -38.15 -19.07 -14.66
CA ALA A 687 -39.25 -18.78 -13.73
C ALA A 687 -39.29 -19.80 -12.57
N LYS A 688 -39.08 -21.09 -12.86
CA LYS A 688 -39.02 -22.14 -11.83
C LYS A 688 -37.86 -21.93 -10.86
N ARG A 689 -36.70 -21.52 -11.38
CA ARG A 689 -35.51 -21.23 -10.56
C ARG A 689 -35.76 -20.03 -9.63
N ALA A 690 -36.38 -18.97 -10.14
CA ALA A 690 -36.75 -17.80 -9.34
C ALA A 690 -37.75 -18.16 -8.22
N GLN A 691 -38.70 -19.06 -8.50
CA GLN A 691 -39.68 -19.54 -7.51
C GLN A 691 -39.02 -20.36 -6.39
N GLU A 692 -38.08 -21.24 -6.73
CA GLU A 692 -37.32 -22.03 -5.74
C GLU A 692 -36.44 -21.15 -4.84
N GLU A 693 -35.87 -20.07 -5.40
CA GLU A 693 -35.06 -19.10 -4.64
C GLU A 693 -35.92 -18.28 -3.68
N ALA A 694 -37.10 -17.82 -4.13
CA ALA A 694 -38.06 -17.14 -3.26
C ALA A 694 -38.53 -18.04 -2.10
N GLN A 695 -38.80 -19.33 -2.35
CA GLN A 695 -39.17 -20.28 -1.29
C GLN A 695 -38.08 -20.46 -0.22
N LYS A 696 -36.80 -20.49 -0.63
CA LYS A 696 -35.68 -20.57 0.32
C LYS A 696 -35.58 -19.33 1.21
N LEU A 697 -35.83 -18.15 0.65
CA LEU A 697 -35.82 -16.89 1.42
C LEU A 697 -36.98 -16.81 2.42
N ILE A 698 -38.17 -17.29 2.03
CA ILE A 698 -39.33 -17.39 2.94
C ILE A 698 -39.04 -18.35 4.10
N GLU A 699 -38.47 -19.52 3.82
CA GLU A 699 -38.11 -20.51 4.84
C GLU A 699 -37.02 -19.99 5.79
N ALA A 700 -36.05 -19.22 5.27
CA ALA A 700 -35.01 -18.59 6.07
C ALA A 700 -35.57 -17.50 7.01
N ASN A 701 -36.49 -16.66 6.51
CA ASN A 701 -37.16 -15.66 7.35
C ASN A 701 -38.00 -16.33 8.46
N ARG A 702 -38.73 -17.41 8.13
CA ARG A 702 -39.47 -18.20 9.15
C ARG A 702 -38.57 -18.65 10.30
N ARG A 703 -37.35 -19.12 10.01
CA ARG A 703 -36.37 -19.55 11.03
C ARG A 703 -35.86 -18.38 11.89
N ILE A 704 -35.71 -17.19 11.31
CA ILE A 704 -35.31 -15.97 12.03
C ILE A 704 -36.44 -15.48 12.95
N GLN A 705 -37.70 -15.71 12.58
CA GLN A 705 -38.84 -15.40 13.45
C GLN A 705 -39.02 -16.43 14.59
N GLU A 706 -38.66 -17.69 14.36
CA GLU A 706 -38.81 -18.79 15.34
C GLU A 706 -37.71 -18.85 16.41
N SER A 707 -36.56 -18.16 16.24
CA SER A 707 -35.42 -18.21 17.18
C SER A 707 -35.61 -17.43 18.50
N ASP A 708 -36.80 -16.89 18.78
CA ASP A 708 -37.10 -16.02 19.94
C ASP A 708 -37.47 -16.75 21.24
N VAL A 709 -37.31 -18.08 21.34
CA VAL A 709 -37.73 -18.83 22.54
C VAL A 709 -36.54 -19.41 23.31
N GLN A 710 -35.85 -18.57 24.08
CA GLN A 710 -35.11 -19.00 25.27
C GLN A 710 -35.52 -18.13 26.47
N GLY A 711 -36.08 -18.81 27.49
CA GLY A 711 -36.86 -18.23 28.60
C GLY A 711 -36.10 -17.33 29.57
N PRO A 712 -36.78 -16.85 30.65
CA PRO A 712 -36.30 -15.75 31.46
C PRO A 712 -35.02 -16.14 32.21
N SER A 713 -33.93 -15.53 31.74
CA SER A 713 -32.61 -15.60 32.32
C SER A 713 -32.65 -15.21 33.81
N ILE A 714 -32.05 -16.04 34.66
CA ILE A 714 -31.82 -15.88 36.11
C ILE A 714 -31.30 -14.47 36.48
N TYR A 715 -30.65 -13.80 35.53
CA TYR A 715 -30.16 -12.43 35.62
C TYR A 715 -31.25 -11.35 35.61
N ALA A 716 -32.49 -11.68 35.23
CA ALA A 716 -33.63 -10.75 35.30
C ALA A 716 -34.14 -10.57 36.74
N VAL A 717 -34.12 -11.63 37.55
CA VAL A 717 -34.52 -11.58 38.96
C VAL A 717 -33.48 -10.81 39.77
N TYR A 718 -32.19 -11.08 39.53
CA TYR A 718 -31.07 -10.34 40.11
C TYR A 718 -31.15 -8.83 39.83
N ARG A 719 -31.41 -8.45 38.57
CA ARG A 719 -31.53 -7.03 38.18
C ARG A 719 -32.70 -6.31 38.84
N LYS A 720 -33.81 -6.99 39.11
CA LYS A 720 -34.96 -6.40 39.81
C LYS A 720 -34.64 -6.09 41.29
N MET A 721 -33.93 -6.97 41.98
CA MET A 721 -33.56 -6.75 43.39
C MET A 721 -32.56 -5.59 43.56
N ILE A 722 -31.67 -5.41 42.59
CA ILE A 722 -30.73 -4.27 42.54
C ILE A 722 -31.50 -2.95 42.29
N GLN A 723 -32.49 -2.95 41.37
CA GLN A 723 -33.31 -1.77 41.08
C GLN A 723 -34.23 -1.37 42.24
N ASP A 724 -34.69 -2.33 43.04
CA ASP A 724 -35.48 -2.07 44.24
C ASP A 724 -34.64 -1.54 45.43
N GLY A 725 -33.35 -1.24 45.22
CA GLY A 725 -32.47 -0.59 46.20
C GLY A 725 -32.03 -1.50 47.35
N GLN A 726 -32.11 -2.82 47.19
CA GLN A 726 -31.65 -3.77 48.22
C GLN A 726 -30.12 -3.76 48.31
N SER A 727 -29.60 -3.91 49.53
CA SER A 727 -28.15 -3.89 49.76
C SER A 727 -27.47 -5.08 49.07
N ASN A 728 -26.22 -4.90 48.64
CA ASN A 728 -25.47 -5.91 47.88
C ASN A 728 -25.27 -7.21 48.70
N GLU A 729 -25.25 -7.11 50.03
CA GLU A 729 -25.22 -8.23 50.97
C GLU A 729 -26.56 -9.02 50.98
N ASP A 730 -27.71 -8.33 50.96
CA ASP A 730 -29.03 -8.95 50.94
C ASP A 730 -29.33 -9.67 49.61
N VAL A 731 -28.88 -9.07 48.49
CA VAL A 731 -28.99 -9.67 47.15
C VAL A 731 -28.13 -10.94 47.07
N LYS A 732 -26.92 -10.93 47.64
CA LYS A 732 -26.05 -12.13 47.72
C LYS A 732 -26.67 -13.22 48.57
N LYS A 733 -27.27 -12.87 49.72
CA LYS A 733 -27.90 -13.85 50.62
C LYS A 733 -29.13 -14.51 49.99
N LYS A 734 -29.99 -13.76 49.29
CA LYS A 734 -31.18 -14.28 48.59
C LYS A 734 -30.88 -15.07 47.31
N MET A 735 -29.70 -14.90 46.74
CA MET A 735 -29.26 -15.68 45.57
C MET A 735 -28.54 -16.98 46.00
N GLN A 736 -28.18 -17.11 47.28
CA GLN A 736 -27.59 -18.32 47.87
C GLN A 736 -28.62 -19.26 48.54
N GLU A 737 -29.77 -18.72 48.96
CA GLU A 737 -30.98 -19.49 49.29
C GLU A 737 -31.70 -19.97 48.03
#